data_AF-A0A9D8IL57-F1
#
_entry.id   AF-A0A9D8IL57-F1
#
_cell.length_a   1.000
_cell.length_b   1.000
_cell.length_c   1.000
_cell.angle_alpha   90.00
_cell.angle_beta   90.00
_cell.angle_gamma   90.00
#
_symmetry.space_group_name_H-M   'P 1'
#
loop_
_entity.id
_entity.type
_entity.pdbx_description
1 polymer ?
#
loop_
_entity_poly.entity_id
_entity_poly.type
_entity_poly.pdbx_seq_one_letter_code
_entity_poly.pdbx_strand_id
1 'polypeptide(L)'
;MFDRPCPWMDDQCPVRRHVVPESISRIGWKSGMSKPCWIIALGLSLALALPLRAEETAGDCYLIGNSLTWDTVPSRLAGKPRWHVDCGVSLPHIRKHPEKPCVKDSTLWPRALAEGKYRFVSVQPHYGSTLEEDLDAISAWMAMQPAAVFVIHSGWAFQAQMRAEFDVCDIPARMAHNPAYMRALVAGLSGRHPGREIRQTLAQNFLALVAEDAAAGRAPFRDASELYRDAIHMTHGAGKYLMHNAMRRALGQPHSAAGFDGLAPAVMKYLDSVLALADTTAADRAVLRQVLSTDPKADRRAIAGKLADAELRKKVEALVPEIEKAAKARREYLALEAEVKEAGGRMSYAPGGPQWLYLATGDTGAEVFDAPSAIDLYNGNNPLKGKGGRNERVTDDWLKRLSGASTLRKLDLANCSVTGEGLRHLAGLKGLRELNLTLSPVDDAGLKHLSGLVELRVLGLASTKCTGTGFENLKELRKLESVNFHFTPVNDAGLKAISAVPNSGRFWFAHTRFTDSGAAHLAAMTGLKRMGIGSSDKASSGAAVAFLNGLPLEDLALLDNQATPEGLAHAAKIQTLKKLDASHAPMVKDDSLALVAGMPKLEEFILGSAGVTDAGLQALASCKSLKKLTLSGTKAVTPAGVAALRKSRPDLTVESR
;
A
#
# COMPACT_ATOMS: atom_id res chain seq x y z
N MET A 1 9.88 -9.36 -35.60
CA MET A 1 8.65 -10.12 -35.27
C MET A 1 8.35 -10.11 -33.76
N PHE A 2 8.78 -9.07 -33.03
CA PHE A 2 8.54 -8.92 -31.58
C PHE A 2 8.10 -7.48 -31.31
N ASP A 3 6.86 -7.15 -31.66
CA ASP A 3 6.28 -5.82 -31.49
C ASP A 3 4.83 -5.94 -30.98
N ARG A 4 4.66 -6.17 -29.67
CA ARG A 4 3.59 -5.66 -28.77
C ARG A 4 3.62 -6.38 -27.41
N PRO A 5 3.08 -5.77 -26.33
CA PRO A 5 3.35 -6.19 -24.96
C PRO A 5 2.52 -7.39 -24.50
N CYS A 6 3.08 -8.17 -23.57
CA CYS A 6 2.36 -9.17 -22.78
C CYS A 6 1.35 -8.47 -21.85
N PRO A 7 0.10 -8.97 -21.71
CA PRO A 7 -0.97 -8.35 -20.90
C PRO A 7 -0.73 -8.36 -19.38
N TRP A 8 0.42 -8.88 -18.93
CA TRP A 8 0.89 -8.78 -17.54
C TRP A 8 1.78 -7.55 -17.28
N MET A 9 1.88 -6.63 -18.23
CA MET A 9 2.57 -5.35 -18.09
C MET A 9 1.64 -4.14 -18.26
N ASP A 10 0.37 -4.27 -17.87
CA ASP A 10 -0.57 -3.16 -17.71
C ASP A 10 -0.74 -2.77 -16.22
N ASP A 11 -0.18 -1.61 -15.87
CA ASP A 11 -0.57 -0.63 -14.84
C ASP A 11 -1.18 -1.09 -13.49
N GLN A 12 -0.55 -2.04 -12.78
CA GLN A 12 -0.64 -2.14 -11.31
C GLN A 12 0.72 -2.28 -10.58
N CYS A 13 1.64 -1.33 -10.82
CA CYS A 13 2.71 -1.00 -9.87
C CYS A 13 3.18 0.47 -10.06
N PRO A 14 3.14 1.34 -9.03
CA PRO A 14 3.20 2.79 -9.23
C PRO A 14 4.60 3.41 -9.10
N VAL A 15 5.36 3.47 -10.19
CA VAL A 15 6.59 4.30 -10.26
C VAL A 15 6.72 5.00 -11.62
N ARG A 16 6.47 6.32 -11.68
CA ARG A 16 6.92 7.18 -12.78
C ARG A 16 7.76 8.34 -12.23
N ARG A 17 8.97 8.50 -12.75
CA ARG A 17 9.78 9.71 -12.59
C ARG A 17 9.38 10.71 -13.69
N HIS A 18 9.20 11.98 -13.32
CA HIS A 18 9.13 13.06 -14.30
C HIS A 18 10.53 13.42 -14.80
N VAL A 19 10.66 13.66 -16.10
CA VAL A 19 11.85 14.23 -16.74
C VAL A 19 11.74 15.75 -16.65
N VAL A 20 12.79 16.41 -16.19
CA VAL A 20 12.92 17.88 -16.17
C VAL A 20 13.52 18.34 -17.50
N PRO A 21 12.95 19.33 -18.20
CA PRO A 21 13.64 20.06 -19.26
C PRO A 21 14.39 21.26 -18.69
N GLU A 22 15.68 21.38 -18.98
CA GLU A 22 16.44 22.62 -18.81
C GLU A 22 16.20 23.55 -20.01
N SER A 23 15.92 24.84 -19.77
CA SER A 23 16.31 25.90 -20.71
C SER A 23 16.34 27.30 -20.07
N ILE A 24 17.55 27.74 -19.73
CA ILE A 24 18.13 29.08 -19.95
C ILE A 24 17.17 30.28 -20.06
N SER A 25 17.30 31.24 -19.15
CA SER A 25 17.72 32.61 -19.52
C SER A 25 18.23 33.43 -18.32
N ARG A 26 19.35 34.13 -18.54
CA ARG A 26 19.84 35.22 -17.67
C ARG A 26 19.24 36.53 -18.17
N ILE A 27 18.85 37.41 -17.25
CA ILE A 27 19.06 38.87 -17.28
C ILE A 27 18.83 39.35 -15.84
N GLY A 28 19.76 40.10 -15.27
CA GLY A 28 19.55 40.78 -13.98
C GLY A 28 19.21 42.24 -14.20
N TRP A 29 18.96 42.98 -13.12
CA TRP A 29 19.37 44.38 -12.97
C TRP A 29 19.40 44.78 -11.49
N LYS A 30 20.12 45.87 -11.19
CA LYS A 30 20.27 46.50 -9.87
C LYS A 30 18.96 47.28 -9.57
N SER A 31 18.66 47.88 -8.41
CA SER A 31 19.43 48.44 -7.27
C SER A 31 18.40 48.98 -6.25
N GLY A 32 18.81 49.34 -5.02
CA GLY A 32 18.04 50.32 -4.23
C GLY A 32 18.04 50.13 -2.72
N MET A 33 19.00 50.74 -2.03
CA MET A 33 18.95 50.91 -0.57
C MET A 33 18.06 52.11 -0.19
N SER A 34 17.28 52.00 0.89
CA SER A 34 17.22 53.06 1.93
C SER A 34 16.40 52.64 3.18
N LYS A 35 17.04 52.83 4.32
CA LYS A 35 16.50 53.20 5.65
C LYS A 35 17.17 54.58 5.99
N PRO A 36 16.93 55.31 7.11
CA PRO A 36 16.40 54.88 8.42
C PRO A 36 15.57 55.95 9.21
N CYS A 37 15.52 55.77 10.55
CA CYS A 37 15.25 56.75 11.64
C CYS A 37 13.83 56.88 12.22
N TRP A 38 13.63 57.14 13.53
CA TRP A 38 14.28 56.76 14.83
C TRP A 38 13.41 57.36 15.99
N ILE A 39 13.77 57.17 17.28
CA ILE A 39 13.22 57.79 18.55
C ILE A 39 11.96 57.05 19.12
N ILE A 40 11.89 56.44 20.35
CA ILE A 40 12.18 56.81 21.78
C ILE A 40 10.99 57.61 22.41
N ALA A 41 10.49 57.45 23.66
CA ALA A 41 10.85 56.73 24.92
C ALA A 41 9.61 55.95 25.50
N LEU A 42 9.64 55.00 26.46
CA LEU A 42 10.05 54.89 27.89
C LEU A 42 8.95 55.25 28.92
N GLY A 43 8.58 54.29 29.79
CA GLY A 43 7.60 54.44 30.89
C GLY A 43 7.72 53.31 31.94
N LEU A 44 7.54 53.63 33.23
CA LEU A 44 8.02 52.82 34.36
C LEU A 44 7.14 51.61 34.78
N SER A 45 7.79 50.70 35.49
CA SER A 45 7.26 49.49 36.13
C SER A 45 6.46 49.72 37.41
N LEU A 46 5.47 48.87 37.67
CA LEU A 46 5.14 48.41 39.03
C LEU A 46 4.65 46.95 38.99
N ALA A 47 5.19 46.09 39.87
CA ALA A 47 4.81 44.68 39.93
C ALA A 47 3.81 44.42 41.06
N LEU A 48 2.70 43.76 40.73
CA LEU A 48 1.83 43.09 41.70
C LEU A 48 1.58 41.67 41.21
N ALA A 49 2.15 40.69 41.93
CA ALA A 49 1.99 39.29 41.62
C ALA A 49 0.61 38.80 42.08
N LEU A 50 -0.26 38.49 41.12
CA LEU A 50 -1.46 37.68 41.31
C LEU A 50 -1.37 36.45 40.38
N PRO A 51 -1.94 35.30 40.76
CA PRO A 51 -1.80 34.09 39.98
C PRO A 51 -2.54 34.25 38.65
N LEU A 52 -1.78 34.27 37.55
CA LEU A 52 -2.32 34.10 36.21
C LEU A 52 -2.87 32.67 36.06
N ARG A 53 -4.12 32.48 36.52
CA ARG A 53 -5.02 31.54 35.87
C ARG A 53 -5.06 31.94 34.41
N ALA A 54 -4.50 31.11 33.54
CA ALA A 54 -4.67 31.28 32.11
C ALA A 54 -6.17 31.18 31.81
N GLU A 55 -6.79 32.28 31.35
CA GLU A 55 -8.18 32.27 30.93
C GLU A 55 -8.34 31.32 29.73
N GLU A 56 -9.17 30.29 29.88
CA GLU A 56 -9.60 29.44 28.76
C GLU A 56 -10.49 30.23 27.79
N THR A 57 -9.85 31.06 26.96
CA THR A 57 -10.50 31.70 25.82
C THR A 57 -10.67 30.67 24.70
N ALA A 58 -11.82 29.99 24.72
CA ALA A 58 -12.24 29.07 23.67
C ALA A 58 -12.35 29.80 22.32
N GLY A 59 -11.43 29.50 21.41
CA GLY A 59 -11.37 30.12 20.08
C GLY A 59 -12.17 29.37 19.02
N ASP A 60 -12.52 30.05 17.93
CA ASP A 60 -13.19 29.44 16.79
C ASP A 60 -12.29 28.35 16.17
N CYS A 61 -12.86 27.17 15.99
CA CYS A 61 -12.21 26.00 15.39
C CYS A 61 -12.92 25.66 14.08
N TYR A 62 -12.16 25.35 13.02
CA TYR A 62 -12.70 24.86 11.75
C TYR A 62 -12.26 23.42 11.50
N LEU A 63 -13.21 22.51 11.25
CA LEU A 63 -12.95 21.08 11.07
C LEU A 63 -13.29 20.66 9.64
N ILE A 64 -12.32 20.08 8.92
CA ILE A 64 -12.40 19.75 7.49
C ILE A 64 -12.26 18.25 7.29
N GLY A 65 -13.12 17.70 6.44
CA GLY A 65 -13.12 16.29 6.05
C GLY A 65 -13.85 15.41 7.07
N ASN A 66 -13.64 14.10 6.98
CA ASN A 66 -14.21 13.07 7.86
C ASN A 66 -13.65 13.11 9.32
N SER A 67 -12.96 14.21 9.68
CA SER A 67 -12.23 14.44 10.93
C SER A 67 -13.09 14.32 12.19
N LEU A 68 -14.41 14.42 12.01
CA LEU A 68 -15.42 13.91 12.91
C LEU A 68 -16.49 13.26 12.02
N THR A 69 -16.72 11.94 12.16
CA THR A 69 -18.00 11.40 11.68
C THR A 69 -19.13 12.05 12.50
N TRP A 70 -20.37 12.02 12.00
CA TRP A 70 -21.56 12.47 12.75
C TRP A 70 -21.61 11.91 14.18
N ASP A 71 -21.07 10.70 14.33
CA ASP A 71 -20.94 9.91 15.54
C ASP A 71 -20.06 10.55 16.63
N THR A 72 -19.10 11.41 16.25
CA THR A 72 -18.36 12.30 17.17
C THR A 72 -18.95 13.70 17.11
N VAL A 73 -20.02 13.91 17.88
CA VAL A 73 -20.84 15.13 17.90
C VAL A 73 -19.98 16.41 18.04
N PRO A 74 -19.84 17.26 17.00
CA PRO A 74 -18.97 18.43 17.04
C PRO A 74 -19.40 19.46 18.08
N SER A 75 -20.70 19.57 18.38
CA SER A 75 -21.24 20.47 19.41
C SER A 75 -20.90 20.07 20.85
N ARG A 76 -20.21 18.93 21.08
CA ARG A 76 -19.61 18.59 22.38
C ARG A 76 -18.20 19.20 22.57
N LEU A 77 -17.58 19.73 21.52
CA LEU A 77 -16.29 20.44 21.62
C LEU A 77 -16.51 21.84 22.20
N ALA A 78 -15.51 22.36 22.93
CA ALA A 78 -15.57 23.73 23.44
C ALA A 78 -15.36 24.76 22.31
N GLY A 79 -16.03 25.90 22.39
CA GLY A 79 -15.97 27.01 21.42
C GLY A 79 -17.19 27.07 20.49
N LYS A 80 -17.03 27.73 19.34
CA LYS A 80 -18.02 27.74 18.23
C LYS A 80 -17.49 26.91 17.06
N PRO A 81 -17.51 25.56 17.15
CA PRO A 81 -16.96 24.70 16.10
C PRO A 81 -17.75 24.86 14.80
N ARG A 82 -17.07 25.33 13.75
CA ARG A 82 -17.56 25.26 12.37
C ARG A 82 -16.97 24.01 11.71
N TRP A 83 -17.74 23.35 10.86
CA TRP A 83 -17.30 22.08 10.30
C TRP A 83 -17.84 21.82 8.89
N HIS A 84 -17.07 21.04 8.15
CA HIS A 84 -17.40 20.49 6.85
C HIS A 84 -17.11 18.99 6.87
N VAL A 85 -18.16 18.18 7.07
CA VAL A 85 -18.04 16.73 6.95
C VAL A 85 -18.15 16.35 5.47
N ASP A 86 -17.15 15.60 5.04
CA ASP A 86 -17.10 14.91 3.77
C ASP A 86 -17.20 13.41 4.05
N CYS A 87 -18.08 12.71 3.33
CA CYS A 87 -18.32 11.28 3.50
C CYS A 87 -17.37 10.39 2.70
N GLY A 88 -16.48 10.94 1.85
CA GLY A 88 -15.39 10.14 1.29
C GLY A 88 -14.55 10.71 0.13
N VAL A 89 -14.55 12.01 -0.17
CA VAL A 89 -13.65 12.57 -1.20
C VAL A 89 -12.33 13.08 -0.61
N SER A 90 -11.33 13.30 -1.46
CA SER A 90 -9.96 13.66 -1.03
C SER A 90 -9.77 15.17 -0.92
N LEU A 91 -8.85 15.61 -0.05
CA LEU A 91 -8.55 17.05 0.14
C LEU A 91 -8.27 17.82 -1.18
N PRO A 92 -7.61 17.24 -2.21
CA PRO A 92 -7.42 17.89 -3.51
C PRO A 92 -8.71 18.00 -4.32
N HIS A 93 -9.67 17.08 -4.15
CA HIS A 93 -11.01 17.19 -4.74
C HIS A 93 -11.80 18.30 -4.05
N ILE A 94 -11.83 18.30 -2.71
CA ILE A 94 -12.41 19.38 -1.88
C ILE A 94 -11.85 20.74 -2.32
N ARG A 95 -10.52 20.83 -2.53
CA ARG A 95 -9.84 22.04 -3.01
C ARG A 95 -10.32 22.51 -4.40
N LYS A 96 -10.63 21.58 -5.31
CA LYS A 96 -11.04 21.88 -6.70
C LYS A 96 -12.55 22.12 -6.87
N HIS A 97 -13.38 21.62 -5.96
CA HIS A 97 -14.85 21.70 -6.04
C HIS A 97 -15.47 22.34 -4.79
N PRO A 98 -15.07 23.59 -4.43
CA PRO A 98 -15.56 24.26 -3.23
C PRO A 98 -17.06 24.55 -3.22
N GLU A 99 -17.72 24.47 -4.38
CA GLU A 99 -19.15 24.66 -4.58
C GLU A 99 -20.03 23.43 -4.28
N LYS A 100 -19.42 22.26 -4.01
CA LYS A 100 -20.13 20.98 -3.84
C LYS A 100 -19.97 20.43 -2.41
N PRO A 101 -20.73 20.93 -1.43
CA PRO A 101 -20.60 20.46 -0.07
C PRO A 101 -21.28 19.09 0.10
N CYS A 102 -20.60 18.14 0.76
CA CYS A 102 -21.15 16.82 1.04
C CYS A 102 -22.27 16.83 2.10
N VAL A 103 -22.40 17.91 2.88
CA VAL A 103 -23.47 18.13 3.86
C VAL A 103 -24.21 19.42 3.54
N LYS A 104 -25.55 19.32 3.45
CA LYS A 104 -26.46 20.37 2.99
C LYS A 104 -26.34 21.69 3.77
N ASP A 105 -26.08 21.62 5.07
CA ASP A 105 -26.02 22.79 5.97
C ASP A 105 -24.59 23.30 6.21
N SER A 106 -23.60 22.79 5.48
CA SER A 106 -22.20 23.21 5.62
C SER A 106 -21.92 24.52 4.86
N THR A 107 -21.20 25.43 5.49
CA THR A 107 -20.61 26.58 4.79
C THR A 107 -19.52 26.09 3.83
N LEU A 108 -19.53 26.57 2.57
CA LEU A 108 -18.51 26.24 1.59
C LEU A 108 -17.10 26.56 2.11
N TRP A 109 -16.22 25.57 2.11
CA TRP A 109 -15.03 25.59 2.98
C TRP A 109 -13.98 26.68 2.66
N PRO A 110 -13.66 27.10 1.40
CA PRO A 110 -12.68 28.16 1.19
C PRO A 110 -13.29 29.53 1.45
N ARG A 111 -14.60 29.67 1.26
CA ARG A 111 -15.34 30.86 1.69
C ARG A 111 -15.25 30.98 3.21
N ALA A 112 -15.53 29.89 3.93
CA ALA A 112 -15.41 29.87 5.39
C ALA A 112 -13.98 30.11 5.89
N LEU A 113 -12.94 29.61 5.20
CA LEU A 113 -11.52 29.87 5.51
C LEU A 113 -11.00 31.24 5.03
N ALA A 114 -11.66 31.90 4.08
CA ALA A 114 -11.28 33.25 3.64
C ALA A 114 -11.99 34.34 4.46
N GLU A 115 -13.24 34.12 4.85
CA GLU A 115 -14.05 35.06 5.64
C GLU A 115 -13.78 34.94 7.16
N GLY A 116 -13.36 33.76 7.64
CA GLY A 116 -13.11 33.48 9.06
C GLY A 116 -11.63 33.59 9.47
N LYS A 117 -11.38 33.71 10.78
CA LYS A 117 -10.05 33.55 11.39
C LYS A 117 -10.17 32.51 12.50
N TYR A 118 -9.51 31.36 12.32
CA TYR A 118 -9.61 30.24 13.25
C TYR A 118 -8.33 30.08 14.05
N ARG A 119 -8.46 29.66 15.30
CA ARG A 119 -7.31 29.27 16.14
C ARG A 119 -6.78 27.90 15.74
N PHE A 120 -7.68 27.01 15.33
CA PHE A 120 -7.38 25.65 14.90
C PHE A 120 -8.08 25.34 13.58
N VAL A 121 -7.35 24.70 12.66
CA VAL A 121 -7.90 24.10 11.44
C VAL A 121 -7.55 22.62 11.43
N SER A 122 -8.54 21.73 11.53
CA SER A 122 -8.33 20.29 11.42
C SER A 122 -8.59 19.81 9.99
N VAL A 123 -7.76 18.89 9.50
CA VAL A 123 -7.84 18.29 8.15
C VAL A 123 -7.59 16.78 8.23
N GLN A 124 -8.35 16.00 7.46
CA GLN A 124 -8.13 14.56 7.28
C GLN A 124 -7.83 14.25 5.81
N PRO A 125 -6.63 13.75 5.47
CA PRO A 125 -6.37 13.12 4.19
C PRO A 125 -7.30 11.91 3.99
N HIS A 126 -7.78 11.70 2.77
CA HIS A 126 -8.71 10.61 2.44
C HIS A 126 -8.29 9.90 1.16
N TYR A 127 -8.74 8.66 1.01
CA TYR A 127 -8.33 7.75 -0.06
C TYR A 127 -8.31 8.39 -1.45
N GLY A 128 -7.23 8.10 -2.19
CA GLY A 128 -7.13 8.39 -3.63
C GLY A 128 -6.28 9.59 -4.03
N SER A 129 -6.00 10.55 -3.15
CA SER A 129 -4.97 11.60 -3.36
C SER A 129 -3.56 11.00 -3.33
N THR A 130 -2.59 11.66 -3.95
CA THR A 130 -1.16 11.40 -3.70
C THR A 130 -0.65 12.23 -2.52
N LEU A 131 0.48 11.84 -1.92
CA LEU A 131 1.13 12.59 -0.85
C LEU A 131 1.39 14.05 -1.24
N GLU A 132 1.85 14.27 -2.48
CA GLU A 132 2.15 15.60 -3.01
C GLU A 132 0.89 16.47 -3.16
N GLU A 133 -0.23 15.90 -3.63
CA GLU A 133 -1.49 16.63 -3.75
C GLU A 133 -2.08 17.02 -2.39
N ASP A 134 -1.97 16.16 -1.37
CA ASP A 134 -2.40 16.49 0.00
C ASP A 134 -1.49 17.54 0.64
N LEU A 135 -0.17 17.45 0.44
CA LEU A 135 0.80 18.48 0.84
C LEU A 135 0.44 19.84 0.23
N ASP A 136 0.14 19.88 -1.08
CA ASP A 136 -0.29 21.08 -1.79
C ASP A 136 -1.63 21.63 -1.31
N ALA A 137 -2.63 20.76 -1.09
CA ALA A 137 -3.95 21.16 -0.63
C ALA A 137 -3.87 21.81 0.75
N ILE A 138 -3.24 21.15 1.72
CA ILE A 138 -3.10 21.64 3.09
C ILE A 138 -2.22 22.90 3.12
N SER A 139 -1.14 22.94 2.33
CA SER A 139 -0.26 24.13 2.25
C SER A 139 -1.01 25.39 1.81
N ALA A 140 -1.93 25.28 0.85
CA ALA A 140 -2.74 26.41 0.41
C ALA A 140 -3.66 26.93 1.53
N TRP A 141 -4.17 26.04 2.39
CA TRP A 141 -5.03 26.40 3.51
C TRP A 141 -4.23 26.97 4.69
N MET A 142 -3.02 26.47 4.93
CA MET A 142 -2.07 27.06 5.89
C MET A 142 -1.71 28.51 5.55
N ALA A 143 -1.66 28.86 4.25
CA ALA A 143 -1.48 30.23 3.79
C ALA A 143 -2.71 31.13 4.02
N MET A 144 -3.93 30.59 3.84
CA MET A 144 -5.19 31.32 4.14
C MET A 144 -5.37 31.60 5.63
N GLN A 145 -4.86 30.70 6.49
CA GLN A 145 -4.98 30.79 7.95
C GLN A 145 -3.60 30.90 8.61
N PRO A 146 -2.91 32.06 8.49
CA PRO A 146 -1.51 32.20 8.90
C PRO A 146 -1.26 32.05 10.40
N ALA A 147 -2.27 32.31 11.24
CA ALA A 147 -2.19 32.20 12.70
C ALA A 147 -2.75 30.89 13.27
N ALA A 148 -3.36 30.02 12.44
CA ALA A 148 -3.98 28.80 12.93
C ALA A 148 -2.95 27.68 13.18
N VAL A 149 -3.17 26.91 14.23
CA VAL A 149 -2.55 25.59 14.43
C VAL A 149 -3.27 24.58 13.54
N PHE A 150 -2.52 23.80 12.77
CA PHE A 150 -3.10 22.78 11.89
C PHE A 150 -3.12 21.41 12.58
N VAL A 151 -4.29 20.77 12.63
CA VAL A 151 -4.50 19.47 13.25
C VAL A 151 -4.73 18.41 12.18
N ILE A 152 -3.71 17.61 11.91
CA ILE A 152 -3.81 16.49 10.97
C ILE A 152 -4.51 15.32 11.67
N HIS A 153 -5.70 14.96 11.20
CA HIS A 153 -6.45 13.83 11.72
C HIS A 153 -6.12 12.56 10.93
N SER A 154 -5.50 11.59 11.60
CA SER A 154 -5.33 10.24 11.07
C SER A 154 -6.70 9.55 11.05
N GLY A 155 -7.19 9.12 9.88
CA GLY A 155 -8.52 8.51 9.76
C GLY A 155 -8.69 7.18 10.50
N TRP A 156 -9.93 6.71 10.57
CA TRP A 156 -10.41 5.70 11.53
C TRP A 156 -10.05 4.23 11.20
N ALA A 157 -8.89 3.95 10.61
CA ALA A 157 -8.53 2.59 10.18
C ALA A 157 -7.80 1.78 11.27
N PHE A 158 -8.54 0.85 11.88
CA PHE A 158 -8.03 -0.49 12.15
C PHE A 158 -9.17 -1.51 12.04
N GLN A 159 -9.95 -1.46 10.96
CA GLN A 159 -10.91 -2.52 10.66
C GLN A 159 -10.15 -3.85 10.49
N ALA A 160 -10.71 -5.00 10.88
CA ALA A 160 -10.07 -6.30 10.63
C ALA A 160 -9.73 -6.55 9.14
N GLN A 161 -10.49 -5.94 8.22
CA GLN A 161 -10.23 -5.97 6.77
C GLN A 161 -9.13 -4.98 6.34
N MET A 162 -8.94 -3.88 7.07
CA MET A 162 -7.97 -2.80 6.79
C MET A 162 -6.74 -2.82 7.72
N ARG A 163 -6.59 -3.84 8.57
CA ARG A 163 -5.36 -4.07 9.37
C ARG A 163 -4.11 -4.10 8.48
N ALA A 164 -4.25 -4.61 7.26
CA ALA A 164 -3.22 -4.54 6.23
C ALA A 164 -2.76 -3.10 5.88
N GLU A 165 -3.61 -2.08 6.01
CA GLU A 165 -3.18 -0.67 5.78
C GLU A 165 -2.24 -0.16 6.88
N PHE A 166 -2.33 -0.72 8.09
CA PHE A 166 -1.44 -0.42 9.22
C PHE A 166 -0.19 -1.31 9.21
N ASP A 167 -0.32 -2.57 8.77
CA ASP A 167 0.78 -3.53 8.61
C ASP A 167 1.64 -3.24 7.35
N VAL A 168 1.12 -2.53 6.35
CA VAL A 168 1.91 -1.96 5.25
C VAL A 168 2.71 -0.79 5.80
N CYS A 169 3.97 -0.70 5.41
CA CYS A 169 4.89 0.28 5.98
C CYS A 169 5.64 1.11 4.92
N ASP A 170 5.41 0.80 3.64
CA ASP A 170 5.74 1.68 2.53
C ASP A 170 4.82 2.91 2.57
N ILE A 171 5.30 4.07 2.11
CA ILE A 171 4.39 5.18 1.79
C ILE A 171 3.60 4.76 0.53
N PRO A 172 2.27 4.56 0.61
CA PRO A 172 1.49 4.15 -0.55
C PRO A 172 1.43 5.29 -1.57
N ALA A 173 1.43 4.94 -2.87
CA ALA A 173 1.42 5.93 -3.95
C ALA A 173 0.14 6.78 -3.98
N ARG A 174 -0.95 6.28 -3.38
CA ARG A 174 -2.15 7.05 -3.05
C ARG A 174 -2.45 6.88 -1.56
N MET A 175 -3.07 7.90 -0.98
CA MET A 175 -3.52 7.96 0.40
C MET A 175 -4.25 6.67 0.79
N ALA A 176 -3.76 6.03 1.85
CA ALA A 176 -4.43 5.03 2.65
C ALA A 176 -4.23 5.42 4.13
N HIS A 177 -5.01 4.85 5.04
CA HIS A 177 -4.93 5.19 6.46
C HIS A 177 -3.75 4.47 7.14
N ASN A 178 -2.55 4.90 6.74
CA ASN A 178 -1.27 4.25 6.94
C ASN A 178 -0.30 5.13 7.75
N PRO A 179 0.39 4.61 8.79
CA PRO A 179 1.28 5.43 9.63
C PRO A 179 2.46 6.07 8.87
N ALA A 180 3.07 5.37 7.91
CA ALA A 180 4.19 5.93 7.13
C ALA A 180 3.73 7.09 6.23
N TYR A 181 2.52 7.02 5.65
CA TYR A 181 1.89 8.14 4.94
C TYR A 181 1.69 9.36 5.87
N MET A 182 1.14 9.15 7.07
CA MET A 182 0.87 10.24 8.01
C MET A 182 2.16 10.92 8.48
N ARG A 183 3.22 10.15 8.81
CA ARG A 183 4.54 10.69 9.14
C ARG A 183 5.14 11.49 7.98
N ALA A 184 5.09 10.95 6.77
CA ALA A 184 5.61 11.63 5.58
C ALA A 184 4.85 12.94 5.29
N LEU A 185 3.53 12.97 5.48
CA LEU A 185 2.70 14.16 5.33
C LEU A 185 3.07 15.23 6.36
N VAL A 186 3.13 14.88 7.65
CA VAL A 186 3.49 15.85 8.70
C VAL A 186 4.91 16.39 8.49
N ALA A 187 5.88 15.51 8.18
CA ALA A 187 7.25 15.93 7.88
C ALA A 187 7.32 16.87 6.66
N GLY A 188 6.58 16.56 5.58
CA GLY A 188 6.51 17.41 4.39
C GLY A 188 5.87 18.77 4.65
N LEU A 189 4.79 18.83 5.46
CA LEU A 189 4.17 20.09 5.86
C LEU A 189 5.10 20.92 6.74
N SER A 190 5.75 20.32 7.74
CA SER A 190 6.74 21.01 8.58
C SER A 190 7.94 21.54 7.77
N GLY A 191 8.37 20.82 6.73
CA GLY A 191 9.42 21.25 5.81
C GLY A 191 9.00 22.43 4.91
N ARG A 192 7.75 22.44 4.41
CA ARG A 192 7.20 23.53 3.60
C ARG A 192 6.85 24.77 4.42
N HIS A 193 6.49 24.61 5.69
CA HIS A 193 6.01 25.65 6.60
C HIS A 193 6.81 25.70 7.90
N PRO A 194 8.13 26.01 7.86
CA PRO A 194 8.98 26.01 9.04
C PRO A 194 8.45 26.98 10.10
N GLY A 195 8.42 26.53 11.36
CA GLY A 195 7.92 27.30 12.49
C GLY A 195 6.39 27.34 12.65
N ARG A 196 5.60 26.76 11.72
CA ARG A 196 4.16 26.57 11.93
C ARG A 196 3.90 25.38 12.86
N GLU A 197 3.01 25.56 13.83
CA GLU A 197 2.59 24.48 14.70
C GLU A 197 1.62 23.54 13.97
N ILE A 198 2.01 22.26 13.91
CA ILE A 198 1.22 21.16 13.34
C ILE A 198 1.09 20.11 14.44
N ARG A 199 -0.14 19.62 14.64
CA ARG A 199 -0.48 18.60 15.65
C ARG A 199 -1.18 17.41 14.99
N GLN A 200 -1.20 16.27 15.69
CA GLN A 200 -1.90 15.07 15.23
C GLN A 200 -2.92 14.59 16.26
N THR A 201 -4.05 14.07 15.78
CA THR A 201 -5.01 13.38 16.66
C THR A 201 -4.47 12.04 17.16
N LEU A 202 -3.66 11.35 16.34
CA LEU A 202 -3.07 10.02 16.62
C LEU A 202 -4.12 8.91 16.84
N ALA A 203 -5.30 9.08 16.24
CA ALA A 203 -6.43 8.16 16.37
C ALA A 203 -6.06 6.70 16.05
N GLN A 204 -5.34 6.46 14.96
CA GLN A 204 -4.88 5.12 14.58
C GLN A 204 -3.94 4.52 15.63
N ASN A 205 -2.98 5.32 16.12
CA ASN A 205 -2.01 4.88 17.10
C ASN A 205 -2.66 4.50 18.44
N PHE A 206 -3.71 5.20 18.86
CA PHE A 206 -4.51 4.84 20.04
C PHE A 206 -5.24 3.52 19.83
N LEU A 207 -5.92 3.34 18.70
CA LEU A 207 -6.65 2.09 18.38
C LEU A 207 -5.71 0.88 18.29
N ALA A 208 -4.51 1.07 17.73
CA ALA A 208 -3.48 0.04 17.70
C ALA A 208 -2.99 -0.35 19.11
N LEU A 209 -2.76 0.61 20.01
CA LEU A 209 -2.35 0.31 21.39
C LEU A 209 -3.45 -0.48 22.13
N VAL A 210 -4.72 -0.10 21.98
CA VAL A 210 -5.81 -0.86 22.62
C VAL A 210 -5.92 -2.26 22.03
N ALA A 211 -5.64 -2.45 20.73
CA ALA A 211 -5.59 -3.78 20.14
C ALA A 211 -4.46 -4.65 20.70
N GLU A 212 -3.26 -4.09 20.93
CA GLU A 212 -2.15 -4.77 21.60
C GLU A 212 -2.47 -5.13 23.06
N ASP A 213 -3.10 -4.21 23.81
CA ASP A 213 -3.49 -4.44 25.19
C ASP A 213 -4.62 -5.46 25.30
N ALA A 214 -5.64 -5.43 24.44
CA ALA A 214 -6.73 -6.41 24.42
C ALA A 214 -6.19 -7.82 24.10
N ALA A 215 -5.34 -7.93 23.07
CA ALA A 215 -4.70 -9.20 22.71
C ALA A 215 -3.80 -9.77 23.82
N ALA A 216 -3.33 -8.92 24.74
CA ALA A 216 -2.53 -9.31 25.90
C ALA A 216 -3.31 -9.34 27.23
N GLY A 217 -4.64 -9.20 27.21
CA GLY A 217 -5.49 -9.22 28.41
C GLY A 217 -5.30 -8.02 29.36
N ARG A 218 -4.74 -6.90 28.88
CA ARG A 218 -4.50 -5.66 29.63
C ARG A 218 -5.59 -4.60 29.45
N ALA A 219 -6.41 -4.70 28.40
CA ALA A 219 -7.53 -3.80 28.16
C ALA A 219 -8.86 -4.40 28.66
N PRO A 220 -9.86 -3.58 29.01
CA PRO A 220 -11.21 -4.03 29.38
C PRO A 220 -12.08 -4.40 28.15
N PHE A 221 -11.46 -4.86 27.07
CA PHE A 221 -12.09 -5.23 25.79
C PHE A 221 -11.55 -6.61 25.38
N ARG A 222 -12.39 -7.47 24.79
CA ARG A 222 -11.97 -8.79 24.29
C ARG A 222 -11.01 -8.66 23.11
N ASP A 223 -11.37 -7.80 22.17
CA ASP A 223 -10.56 -7.38 21.04
C ASP A 223 -11.03 -5.99 20.60
N ALA A 224 -10.29 -5.38 19.68
CA ALA A 224 -10.51 -3.98 19.36
C ALA A 224 -11.80 -3.70 18.55
N SER A 225 -12.53 -4.73 18.09
CA SER A 225 -13.85 -4.55 17.45
C SER A 225 -14.89 -3.88 18.36
N GLU A 226 -14.74 -3.99 19.69
CA GLU A 226 -15.55 -3.28 20.68
C GLU A 226 -15.36 -1.74 20.67
N LEU A 227 -14.28 -1.25 20.02
CA LEU A 227 -14.03 0.17 19.80
C LEU A 227 -14.34 0.65 18.38
N TYR A 228 -14.75 -0.24 17.47
CA TYR A 228 -14.80 0.09 16.04
C TYR A 228 -16.17 0.53 15.52
N ARG A 229 -16.05 1.16 14.33
CA ARG A 229 -17.11 1.50 13.39
C ARG A 229 -17.56 0.22 12.66
N ASP A 230 -18.86 0.07 12.43
CA ASP A 230 -19.36 -0.87 11.43
C ASP A 230 -19.11 -0.31 10.00
N ALA A 231 -19.74 -0.89 8.98
CA ALA A 231 -19.57 -0.44 7.60
C ALA A 231 -20.00 1.02 7.34
N ILE A 232 -20.76 1.66 8.26
CA ILE A 232 -21.32 3.00 8.07
C ILE A 232 -21.17 3.89 9.32
N HIS A 233 -21.32 3.38 10.55
CA HIS A 233 -21.39 4.19 11.79
C HIS A 233 -20.58 3.64 12.98
N MET A 234 -20.16 4.51 13.89
CA MET A 234 -19.79 4.10 15.24
C MET A 234 -21.03 3.81 16.10
N THR A 235 -21.22 2.55 16.47
CA THR A 235 -22.27 2.09 17.40
C THR A 235 -21.82 2.10 18.87
N HIS A 236 -20.52 1.98 19.14
CA HIS A 236 -19.97 1.86 20.50
C HIS A 236 -19.60 3.20 21.15
N GLY A 237 -20.03 3.42 22.40
CA GLY A 237 -19.75 4.66 23.14
C GLY A 237 -18.27 4.86 23.51
N ALA A 238 -17.54 3.76 23.74
CA ALA A 238 -16.14 3.79 24.19
C ALA A 238 -15.19 4.35 23.12
N GLY A 239 -15.32 3.93 21.87
CA GLY A 239 -14.53 4.49 20.77
C GLY A 239 -14.84 5.96 20.49
N LYS A 240 -16.12 6.36 20.60
CA LYS A 240 -16.52 7.77 20.53
C LYS A 240 -15.86 8.63 21.63
N TYR A 241 -15.79 8.12 22.86
CA TYR A 241 -15.12 8.81 23.98
C TYR A 241 -13.62 9.01 23.72
N LEU A 242 -12.92 7.93 23.35
CA LEU A 242 -11.49 7.96 23.04
C LEU A 242 -11.17 8.98 21.95
N MET A 243 -11.99 9.02 20.90
CA MET A 243 -11.74 9.83 19.70
C MET A 243 -12.18 11.28 19.86
N HIS A 244 -13.28 11.53 20.60
CA HIS A 244 -13.65 12.87 21.03
C HIS A 244 -12.50 13.51 21.83
N ASN A 245 -11.96 12.78 22.81
CA ASN A 245 -10.88 13.28 23.65
C ASN A 245 -9.54 13.36 22.91
N ALA A 246 -9.24 12.46 21.97
CA ALA A 246 -8.08 12.59 21.07
C ALA A 246 -8.13 13.88 20.23
N MET A 247 -9.31 14.28 19.74
CA MET A 247 -9.50 15.56 19.05
C MET A 247 -9.37 16.75 20.01
N ARG A 248 -10.02 16.72 21.18
CA ARG A 248 -9.89 17.76 22.23
C ARG A 248 -8.42 18.03 22.56
N ARG A 249 -7.66 16.96 22.82
CA ARG A 249 -6.21 16.99 23.08
C ARG A 249 -5.44 17.70 21.97
N ALA A 250 -5.69 17.35 20.71
CA ALA A 250 -5.04 18.00 19.57
C ALA A 250 -5.41 19.49 19.45
N LEU A 251 -6.65 19.86 19.77
CA LEU A 251 -7.12 21.25 19.90
C LEU A 251 -6.63 21.95 21.19
N GLY A 252 -5.84 21.30 22.04
CA GLY A 252 -5.36 21.85 23.31
C GLY A 252 -6.48 22.08 24.34
N GLN A 253 -7.59 21.35 24.24
CA GLN A 253 -8.70 21.34 25.20
C GLN A 253 -8.51 20.20 26.21
N PRO A 254 -8.91 20.37 27.48
CA PRO A 254 -8.89 19.29 28.47
C PRO A 254 -9.86 18.16 28.09
N HIS A 255 -9.62 16.96 28.62
CA HIS A 255 -10.54 15.82 28.46
C HIS A 255 -11.94 16.14 29.02
N SER A 256 -12.96 15.51 28.45
CA SER A 256 -14.36 15.66 28.83
C SER A 256 -15.11 14.34 28.77
N ALA A 257 -15.86 14.06 29.84
CA ALA A 257 -16.82 12.96 29.91
C ALA A 257 -18.26 13.39 29.53
N ALA A 258 -18.49 14.66 29.18
CA ALA A 258 -19.82 15.19 28.92
C ALA A 258 -20.54 14.45 27.77
N GLY A 259 -21.69 13.87 28.07
CA GLY A 259 -22.48 13.07 27.11
C GLY A 259 -21.98 11.64 26.92
N PHE A 260 -21.10 11.16 27.80
CA PHE A 260 -20.60 9.78 27.86
C PHE A 260 -20.91 9.11 29.21
N ASP A 261 -21.89 9.64 29.94
CA ASP A 261 -22.28 9.30 31.32
C ASP A 261 -22.68 7.82 31.51
N GLY A 262 -23.03 7.13 30.42
CA GLY A 262 -23.33 5.69 30.40
C GLY A 262 -22.12 4.77 30.21
N LEU A 263 -20.89 5.29 30.14
CA LEU A 263 -19.68 4.45 30.07
C LEU A 263 -19.27 3.93 31.46
N ALA A 264 -18.82 2.68 31.50
CA ALA A 264 -18.31 2.07 32.72
C ALA A 264 -17.05 2.83 33.22
N PRO A 265 -16.96 3.19 34.52
CA PRO A 265 -15.82 3.94 35.05
C PRO A 265 -14.45 3.28 34.81
N ALA A 266 -14.38 1.95 34.83
CA ALA A 266 -13.16 1.20 34.51
C ALA A 266 -12.71 1.36 33.05
N VAL A 267 -13.66 1.47 32.12
CA VAL A 267 -13.38 1.70 30.69
C VAL A 267 -12.88 3.12 30.46
N MET A 268 -13.54 4.13 31.05
CA MET A 268 -13.07 5.51 30.96
C MET A 268 -11.65 5.65 31.53
N LYS A 269 -11.40 5.13 32.73
CA LYS A 269 -10.06 5.15 33.36
C LYS A 269 -8.98 4.51 32.49
N TYR A 270 -9.29 3.41 31.81
CA TYR A 270 -8.36 2.78 30.86
C TYR A 270 -8.09 3.68 29.65
N LEU A 271 -9.14 4.20 29.01
CA LEU A 271 -9.01 5.07 27.83
C LEU A 271 -8.29 6.39 28.15
N ASP A 272 -8.51 6.96 29.34
CA ASP A 272 -7.77 8.14 29.83
C ASP A 272 -6.28 7.85 30.00
N SER A 273 -5.92 6.65 30.49
CA SER A 273 -4.51 6.23 30.60
C SER A 273 -3.84 6.01 29.24
N VAL A 274 -4.61 5.62 28.23
CA VAL A 274 -4.15 5.51 26.82
C VAL A 274 -3.95 6.91 26.22
N LEU A 275 -4.89 7.83 26.44
CA LEU A 275 -4.79 9.23 25.99
C LEU A 275 -3.58 9.95 26.58
N ALA A 276 -3.35 9.79 27.89
CA ALA A 276 -2.28 10.46 28.63
C ALA A 276 -0.87 10.21 28.06
N LEU A 277 -0.64 9.09 27.36
CA LEU A 277 0.64 8.83 26.68
C LEU A 277 0.98 9.93 25.67
N ALA A 278 -0.01 10.43 24.93
CA ALA A 278 0.19 11.48 23.92
C ALA A 278 0.37 12.89 24.53
N ASP A 279 0.14 13.04 25.85
CA ASP A 279 0.34 14.28 26.61
C ASP A 279 1.75 14.43 27.19
N THR A 280 2.65 13.47 26.90
CA THR A 280 4.09 13.55 27.19
C THR A 280 4.64 14.96 26.90
N THR A 281 5.36 15.57 27.84
CA THR A 281 5.74 16.98 27.72
C THR A 281 6.71 17.22 26.55
N ALA A 282 6.84 18.47 26.09
CA ALA A 282 7.84 18.82 25.07
C ALA A 282 9.28 18.56 25.56
N ALA A 283 9.54 18.73 26.86
CA ALA A 283 10.82 18.41 27.48
C ALA A 283 11.07 16.89 27.49
N ASP A 284 10.09 16.09 27.93
CA ASP A 284 10.20 14.63 27.95
C ASP A 284 10.34 14.07 26.53
N ARG A 285 9.61 14.59 25.53
CA ARG A 285 9.82 14.23 24.12
C ARG A 285 11.24 14.56 23.63
N ALA A 286 11.85 15.65 24.08
CA ALA A 286 13.24 15.96 23.76
C ALA A 286 14.24 15.01 24.46
N VAL A 287 13.91 14.49 25.65
CA VAL A 287 14.68 13.43 26.33
C VAL A 287 14.50 12.08 25.62
N LEU A 288 13.27 11.69 25.27
CA LEU A 288 12.97 10.45 24.51
C LEU A 288 13.78 10.39 23.21
N ARG A 289 13.85 11.48 22.43
CA ARG A 289 14.70 11.53 21.21
C ARG A 289 16.19 11.29 21.48
N GLN A 290 16.71 11.68 22.65
CA GLN A 290 18.08 11.39 23.05
C GLN A 290 18.26 9.92 23.42
N VAL A 291 17.32 9.33 24.18
CA VAL A 291 17.36 7.90 24.54
C VAL A 291 17.28 7.01 23.30
N LEU A 292 16.36 7.34 22.39
CA LEU A 292 16.10 6.61 21.13
C LEU A 292 17.12 6.94 20.02
N SER A 293 18.11 7.78 20.29
CA SER A 293 19.14 8.09 19.31
C SER A 293 19.95 6.87 18.90
N THR A 294 20.47 6.87 17.67
CA THR A 294 21.37 5.82 17.16
C THR A 294 22.83 5.99 17.62
N ASP A 295 23.13 6.90 18.54
CA ASP A 295 24.50 7.11 19.03
C ASP A 295 24.97 5.89 19.87
N PRO A 296 26.09 5.23 19.51
CA PRO A 296 26.65 4.14 20.30
C PRO A 296 27.21 4.57 21.67
N LYS A 297 27.47 5.87 21.89
CA LYS A 297 28.01 6.42 23.15
C LYS A 297 26.94 6.97 24.11
N ALA A 298 25.67 6.94 23.71
CA ALA A 298 24.59 7.49 24.55
C ALA A 298 24.38 6.66 25.81
N ASP A 299 24.60 7.24 27.00
CA ASP A 299 24.18 6.66 28.27
C ASP A 299 22.65 6.78 28.40
N ARG A 300 21.96 5.78 27.86
CA ARG A 300 20.49 5.74 27.79
C ARG A 300 19.84 5.72 29.16
N ARG A 301 20.50 5.19 30.20
CA ARG A 301 19.98 5.20 31.58
C ARG A 301 20.10 6.60 32.19
N ALA A 302 21.26 7.25 32.10
CA ALA A 302 21.43 8.61 32.60
C ALA A 302 20.60 9.65 31.81
N ILE A 303 20.34 9.41 30.52
CA ILE A 303 19.40 10.23 29.74
C ILE A 303 17.96 9.97 30.18
N ALA A 304 17.51 8.70 30.28
CA ALA A 304 16.15 8.36 30.71
C ALA A 304 15.84 8.87 32.13
N GLY A 305 16.82 8.90 33.04
CA GLY A 305 16.70 9.48 34.38
C GLY A 305 16.25 10.96 34.41
N LYS A 306 16.40 11.69 33.29
CA LYS A 306 15.97 13.09 33.12
C LYS A 306 14.49 13.25 32.75
N LEU A 307 13.77 12.16 32.49
CA LEU A 307 12.32 12.18 32.27
C LEU A 307 11.61 12.60 33.56
N ALA A 308 10.72 13.58 33.45
CA ALA A 308 9.96 14.14 34.57
C ALA A 308 8.77 13.24 34.96
N ASP A 309 8.11 12.64 33.97
CA ASP A 309 7.08 11.62 34.20
C ASP A 309 7.74 10.31 34.69
N ALA A 310 7.40 9.92 35.92
CA ALA A 310 7.98 8.76 36.60
C ALA A 310 7.56 7.40 36.00
N GLU A 311 6.33 7.29 35.46
CA GLU A 311 5.86 6.04 34.84
C GLU A 311 6.38 5.92 33.40
N LEU A 312 6.46 7.03 32.65
CA LEU A 312 7.16 7.07 31.37
C LEU A 312 8.64 6.71 31.55
N ARG A 313 9.32 7.30 32.54
CA ARG A 313 10.71 6.98 32.89
C ARG A 313 10.89 5.49 33.13
N LYS A 314 10.07 4.89 34.00
CA LYS A 314 10.09 3.46 34.33
C LYS A 314 9.87 2.57 33.11
N LYS A 315 8.92 2.93 32.22
CA LYS A 315 8.71 2.21 30.94
C LYS A 315 9.93 2.30 30.02
N VAL A 316 10.56 3.47 29.93
CA VAL A 316 11.75 3.69 29.09
C VAL A 316 12.97 2.96 29.66
N GLU A 317 13.22 3.05 30.97
CA GLU A 317 14.32 2.37 31.66
C GLU A 317 14.25 0.84 31.51
N ALA A 318 13.04 0.27 31.58
CA ALA A 318 12.82 -1.15 31.31
C ALA A 318 13.08 -1.53 29.84
N LEU A 319 12.86 -0.61 28.90
CA LEU A 319 13.05 -0.83 27.46
C LEU A 319 14.50 -0.60 27.00
N VAL A 320 15.37 0.03 27.81
CA VAL A 320 16.77 0.38 27.43
C VAL A 320 17.54 -0.76 26.73
N PRO A 321 17.53 -2.03 27.21
CA PRO A 321 18.27 -3.11 26.53
C PRO A 321 17.80 -3.37 25.09
N GLU A 322 16.49 -3.28 24.84
CA GLU A 322 15.95 -3.42 23.49
C GLU A 322 16.18 -2.15 22.65
N ILE A 323 16.20 -0.95 23.26
CA ILE A 323 16.61 0.30 22.57
C ILE A 323 18.08 0.21 22.11
N GLU A 324 18.98 -0.31 22.93
CA GLU A 324 20.41 -0.46 22.59
C GLU A 324 20.62 -1.42 21.41
N LYS A 325 19.92 -2.57 21.45
CA LYS A 325 19.89 -3.57 20.38
C LYS A 325 19.28 -3.01 19.08
N ALA A 326 18.15 -2.31 19.18
CA ALA A 326 17.48 -1.64 18.07
C ALA A 326 18.37 -0.55 17.47
N ALA A 327 18.99 0.30 18.29
CA ALA A 327 19.93 1.33 17.85
C ALA A 327 21.15 0.75 17.13
N LYS A 328 21.62 -0.44 17.53
CA LYS A 328 22.67 -1.16 16.78
C LYS A 328 22.17 -1.62 15.42
N ALA A 329 21.05 -2.35 15.37
CA ALA A 329 20.47 -2.83 14.12
C ALA A 329 20.15 -1.67 13.17
N ARG A 330 19.61 -0.56 13.67
CA ARG A 330 19.29 0.65 12.90
C ARG A 330 20.52 1.26 12.22
N ARG A 331 21.70 1.27 12.87
CA ARG A 331 22.95 1.72 12.21
C ARG A 331 23.34 0.82 11.04
N GLU A 332 23.22 -0.49 11.21
CA GLU A 332 23.48 -1.49 10.17
C GLU A 332 22.48 -1.35 9.00
N TYR A 333 21.20 -1.10 9.31
CA TYR A 333 20.17 -0.87 8.30
C TYR A 333 20.34 0.46 7.55
N LEU A 334 20.74 1.56 8.21
CA LEU A 334 21.03 2.83 7.54
C LEU A 334 22.24 2.71 6.59
N ALA A 335 23.24 1.88 6.93
CA ALA A 335 24.33 1.57 6.02
C ALA A 335 23.86 0.73 4.81
N LEU A 336 23.00 -0.27 5.04
CA LEU A 336 22.35 -1.05 3.97
C LEU A 336 21.48 -0.16 3.07
N GLU A 337 20.78 0.83 3.62
CA GLU A 337 19.97 1.78 2.86
C GLU A 337 20.81 2.63 1.91
N ALA A 338 21.98 3.09 2.35
CA ALA A 338 22.93 3.80 1.50
C ALA A 338 23.41 2.92 0.34
N GLU A 339 23.81 1.68 0.62
CA GLU A 339 24.23 0.68 -0.38
C GLU A 339 23.10 0.34 -1.38
N VAL A 340 21.85 0.21 -0.93
CA VAL A 340 20.66 0.03 -1.78
C VAL A 340 20.45 1.26 -2.69
N LYS A 341 20.60 2.47 -2.15
CA LYS A 341 20.47 3.73 -2.90
C LYS A 341 21.58 3.91 -3.93
N GLU A 342 22.82 3.53 -3.61
CA GLU A 342 23.95 3.51 -4.55
C GLU A 342 23.77 2.47 -5.67
N ALA A 343 23.14 1.33 -5.38
CA ALA A 343 22.68 0.37 -6.38
C ALA A 343 21.50 0.88 -7.24
N GLY A 344 20.97 2.08 -6.97
CA GLY A 344 19.86 2.70 -7.68
C GLY A 344 18.47 2.24 -7.21
N GLY A 345 18.41 1.43 -6.14
CA GLY A 345 17.20 0.89 -5.56
C GLY A 345 16.57 1.76 -4.47
N ARG A 346 15.61 1.17 -3.76
CA ARG A 346 14.91 1.72 -2.60
C ARG A 346 14.78 0.65 -1.51
N MET A 347 14.77 1.09 -0.26
CA MET A 347 14.43 0.25 0.87
C MET A 347 13.29 0.89 1.66
N SER A 348 12.45 0.04 2.24
CA SER A 348 11.36 0.41 3.14
C SER A 348 11.52 -0.29 4.48
N TYR A 349 10.90 0.28 5.50
CA TYR A 349 10.96 -0.20 6.87
C TYR A 349 9.57 -0.46 7.43
N ALA A 350 9.44 -1.43 8.34
CA ALA A 350 8.26 -1.63 9.16
C ALA A 350 8.49 -1.12 10.60
N PRO A 351 7.47 -0.49 11.24
CA PRO A 351 7.47 -0.24 12.68
C PRO A 351 7.76 -1.52 13.48
N GLY A 352 8.67 -1.40 14.44
CA GLY A 352 9.05 -2.50 15.34
C GLY A 352 9.02 -2.14 16.83
N GLY A 353 8.71 -0.88 17.17
CA GLY A 353 8.65 -0.41 18.55
C GLY A 353 7.31 -0.76 19.22
N PRO A 354 7.22 -0.69 20.56
CA PRO A 354 5.95 -0.88 21.25
C PRO A 354 5.02 0.33 21.02
N GLN A 355 3.72 0.09 20.81
CA GLN A 355 2.81 1.12 20.30
C GLN A 355 2.65 2.34 21.23
N TRP A 356 2.80 2.15 22.54
CA TRP A 356 2.80 3.25 23.53
C TRP A 356 3.92 4.27 23.30
N LEU A 357 5.06 3.84 22.73
CA LEU A 357 6.21 4.71 22.50
C LEU A 357 5.96 5.67 21.34
N TYR A 358 5.35 5.19 20.24
CA TYR A 358 4.91 6.04 19.14
C TYR A 358 3.91 7.10 19.63
N LEU A 359 3.01 6.77 20.58
CA LEU A 359 2.15 7.79 21.20
C LEU A 359 2.94 8.81 22.04
N ALA A 360 3.85 8.34 22.90
CA ALA A 360 4.67 9.19 23.75
C ALA A 360 5.55 10.18 22.96
N THR A 361 6.11 9.74 21.82
CA THR A 361 6.96 10.59 20.98
C THR A 361 6.20 11.45 19.97
N GLY A 362 4.88 11.25 19.80
CA GLY A 362 4.05 11.97 18.82
C GLY A 362 4.17 11.43 17.38
N ASP A 363 4.38 10.13 17.25
CA ASP A 363 4.65 9.35 16.02
C ASP A 363 5.89 9.83 15.24
N THR A 364 6.94 10.24 15.98
CA THR A 364 8.25 10.61 15.41
C THR A 364 9.37 10.17 16.36
N GLY A 365 10.56 9.81 15.88
CA GLY A 365 11.71 9.46 16.75
C GLY A 365 11.70 8.04 17.31
N ALA A 366 10.66 7.24 17.04
CA ALA A 366 10.60 5.82 17.40
C ALA A 366 11.20 4.89 16.31
N GLU A 367 11.67 5.46 15.18
CA GLU A 367 12.18 4.74 14.00
C GLU A 367 13.49 3.99 14.29
N VAL A 368 14.06 4.15 15.48
CA VAL A 368 15.17 3.32 15.98
C VAL A 368 14.81 1.84 16.03
N PHE A 369 13.52 1.51 16.21
CA PHE A 369 13.00 0.15 16.16
C PHE A 369 12.56 -0.31 14.76
N ASP A 370 12.49 0.61 13.79
CA ASP A 370 11.95 0.29 12.47
C ASP A 370 12.97 -0.54 11.67
N ALA A 371 12.53 -1.69 11.15
CA ALA A 371 13.38 -2.72 10.53
C ALA A 371 13.02 -2.95 9.04
N PRO A 372 13.97 -3.30 8.15
CA PRO A 372 13.71 -3.47 6.73
C PRO A 372 12.57 -4.44 6.42
N SER A 373 11.61 -4.00 5.62
CA SER A 373 10.41 -4.75 5.24
C SER A 373 10.40 -5.10 3.74
N ALA A 374 10.87 -4.18 2.90
CA ALA A 374 11.00 -4.36 1.45
C ALA A 374 12.30 -3.74 0.93
N ILE A 375 12.93 -4.40 -0.04
CA ILE A 375 14.06 -3.87 -0.83
C ILE A 375 13.72 -4.06 -2.31
N ASP A 376 13.79 -2.97 -3.07
CA ASP A 376 13.58 -2.92 -4.51
C ASP A 376 14.87 -2.45 -5.18
N LEU A 377 15.56 -3.37 -5.88
CA LEU A 377 16.81 -3.09 -6.60
C LEU A 377 16.58 -3.03 -8.13
N TYR A 378 15.32 -3.08 -8.56
CA TYR A 378 14.96 -2.98 -9.97
C TYR A 378 15.03 -1.52 -10.44
N ASN A 379 16.03 -1.24 -11.27
CA ASN A 379 16.28 0.11 -11.80
C ASN A 379 15.29 0.56 -12.90
N GLY A 380 14.26 -0.24 -13.21
CA GLY A 380 13.26 0.05 -14.24
C GLY A 380 13.67 -0.31 -15.68
N ASN A 381 14.91 -0.74 -15.90
CA ASN A 381 15.39 -1.17 -17.22
C ASN A 381 14.81 -2.54 -17.59
N ASN A 382 14.36 -2.68 -18.83
CA ASN A 382 13.94 -3.97 -19.37
C ASN A 382 14.59 -4.16 -20.76
N PRO A 383 15.61 -5.04 -20.86
CA PRO A 383 16.29 -5.32 -22.13
C PRO A 383 15.35 -5.80 -23.23
N LEU A 384 14.30 -6.57 -22.88
CA LEU A 384 13.30 -7.07 -23.85
C LEU A 384 12.41 -5.96 -24.43
N LYS A 385 12.39 -4.77 -23.82
CA LYS A 385 11.71 -3.57 -24.34
C LYS A 385 12.70 -2.55 -24.94
N GLY A 386 13.95 -2.94 -25.19
CA GLY A 386 15.00 -2.05 -25.69
C GLY A 386 15.39 -0.93 -24.70
N LYS A 387 15.08 -1.07 -23.41
CA LYS A 387 15.28 -0.03 -22.40
C LYS A 387 16.38 -0.40 -21.41
N GLY A 388 17.58 0.11 -21.64
CA GLY A 388 18.71 0.06 -20.70
C GLY A 388 19.30 -1.33 -20.48
N GLY A 389 20.41 -1.37 -19.74
CA GLY A 389 21.13 -2.59 -19.39
C GLY A 389 20.66 -3.23 -18.07
N ARG A 390 21.26 -4.38 -17.76
CA ARG A 390 21.15 -5.06 -16.45
C ARG A 390 21.73 -4.18 -15.33
N ASN A 391 21.22 -4.31 -14.11
CA ASN A 391 21.83 -3.70 -12.93
C ASN A 391 23.09 -4.49 -12.51
N GLU A 392 24.23 -4.12 -13.07
CA GLU A 392 25.52 -4.79 -12.82
C GLU A 392 26.14 -4.49 -11.45
N ARG A 393 25.60 -3.52 -10.70
CA ARG A 393 26.03 -3.23 -9.31
C ARG A 393 25.55 -4.27 -8.31
N VAL A 394 24.44 -4.95 -8.62
CA VAL A 394 23.80 -5.93 -7.74
C VAL A 394 24.18 -7.33 -8.20
N THR A 395 25.21 -7.86 -7.55
CA THR A 395 25.81 -9.18 -7.84
C THR A 395 25.63 -10.15 -6.66
N ASP A 396 26.06 -11.40 -6.84
CA ASP A 396 26.09 -12.42 -5.78
C ASP A 396 26.83 -11.95 -4.51
N ASP A 397 27.93 -11.20 -4.69
CA ASP A 397 28.69 -10.60 -3.59
C ASP A 397 27.96 -9.42 -2.94
N TRP A 398 27.13 -8.69 -3.69
CA TRP A 398 26.29 -7.65 -3.12
C TRP A 398 25.28 -8.24 -2.12
N LEU A 399 24.67 -9.38 -2.44
CA LEU A 399 23.66 -10.03 -1.57
C LEU A 399 24.16 -10.39 -0.16
N LYS A 400 25.48 -10.48 0.07
CA LYS A 400 26.06 -10.66 1.42
C LYS A 400 25.60 -9.58 2.42
N ARG A 401 25.32 -8.37 1.92
CA ARG A 401 24.81 -7.21 2.68
C ARG A 401 23.44 -7.47 3.33
N LEU A 402 22.65 -8.42 2.81
CA LEU A 402 21.32 -8.76 3.33
C LEU A 402 21.34 -9.67 4.57
N SER A 403 22.51 -10.14 5.00
CA SER A 403 22.65 -11.13 6.08
C SER A 403 22.03 -10.71 7.43
N GLY A 404 21.95 -9.42 7.73
CA GLY A 404 21.27 -8.89 8.92
C GLY A 404 19.76 -8.60 8.74
N ALA A 405 19.25 -8.55 7.51
CA ALA A 405 17.90 -8.09 7.18
C ALA A 405 16.81 -9.17 7.34
N SER A 406 16.87 -9.98 8.42
CA SER A 406 15.96 -11.11 8.66
C SER A 406 14.45 -10.75 8.74
N THR A 407 14.14 -9.47 8.94
CA THR A 407 12.77 -8.90 8.93
C THR A 407 12.20 -8.71 7.52
N LEU A 408 13.01 -8.82 6.47
CA LEU A 408 12.60 -8.58 5.10
C LEU A 408 11.43 -9.49 4.70
N ARG A 409 10.44 -8.92 3.99
CA ARG A 409 9.25 -9.60 3.46
C ARG A 409 9.22 -9.57 1.94
N LYS A 410 9.76 -8.53 1.32
CA LYS A 410 9.81 -8.36 -0.15
C LYS A 410 11.23 -8.07 -0.62
N LEU A 411 11.65 -8.74 -1.68
CA LEU A 411 12.94 -8.50 -2.33
C LEU A 411 12.78 -8.55 -3.84
N ASP A 412 12.96 -7.40 -4.51
CA ASP A 412 13.03 -7.32 -5.97
C ASP A 412 14.48 -7.23 -6.44
N LEU A 413 14.92 -8.26 -7.16
CA LEU A 413 16.21 -8.40 -7.82
C LEU A 413 16.04 -8.51 -9.35
N ALA A 414 14.92 -8.05 -9.89
CA ALA A 414 14.66 -8.13 -11.32
C ALA A 414 15.75 -7.40 -12.11
N ASN A 415 16.14 -7.98 -13.24
CA ASN A 415 17.19 -7.49 -14.11
C ASN A 415 18.50 -7.10 -13.37
N CYS A 416 18.85 -7.80 -12.29
CA CYS A 416 20.13 -7.68 -11.59
C CYS A 416 21.14 -8.75 -12.04
N SER A 417 22.43 -8.53 -11.79
CA SER A 417 23.53 -9.48 -12.07
C SER A 417 23.70 -10.57 -10.99
N VAL A 418 22.59 -11.04 -10.44
CA VAL A 418 22.52 -12.15 -9.47
C VAL A 418 22.37 -13.48 -10.20
N THR A 419 23.23 -14.46 -9.89
CA THR A 419 23.19 -15.83 -10.40
C THR A 419 22.53 -16.78 -9.40
N GLY A 420 22.35 -18.05 -9.78
CA GLY A 420 21.82 -19.07 -8.88
C GLY A 420 22.65 -19.28 -7.60
N GLU A 421 23.97 -19.10 -7.66
CA GLU A 421 24.86 -19.27 -6.50
C GLU A 421 24.75 -18.10 -5.49
N GLY A 422 24.42 -16.89 -5.94
CA GLY A 422 24.15 -15.76 -5.05
C GLY A 422 22.97 -15.97 -4.11
N LEU A 423 21.98 -16.78 -4.53
CA LEU A 423 20.76 -17.04 -3.77
C LEU A 423 21.03 -17.70 -2.40
N ARG A 424 22.20 -18.33 -2.20
CA ARG A 424 22.62 -18.85 -0.88
C ARG A 424 22.64 -17.78 0.21
N HIS A 425 22.89 -16.51 -0.15
CA HIS A 425 22.90 -15.39 0.78
C HIS A 425 21.48 -14.97 1.22
N LEU A 426 20.43 -15.45 0.55
CA LEU A 426 19.04 -15.25 0.94
C LEU A 426 18.53 -16.29 1.95
N ALA A 427 19.26 -17.39 2.19
CA ALA A 427 18.78 -18.53 2.96
C ALA A 427 18.42 -18.21 4.43
N GLY A 428 18.96 -17.12 4.99
CA GLY A 428 18.63 -16.60 6.32
C GLY A 428 17.37 -15.72 6.40
N LEU A 429 16.81 -15.29 5.26
CA LEU A 429 15.65 -14.41 5.17
C LEU A 429 14.33 -15.19 5.36
N LYS A 430 14.21 -15.93 6.47
CA LYS A 430 13.13 -16.90 6.71
C LYS A 430 11.70 -16.34 6.62
N GLY A 431 11.53 -15.04 6.84
CA GLY A 431 10.25 -14.36 6.70
C GLY A 431 9.94 -13.80 5.30
N LEU A 432 10.79 -14.03 4.30
CA LEU A 432 10.58 -13.52 2.93
C LEU A 432 9.33 -14.13 2.31
N ARG A 433 8.43 -13.26 1.82
CA ARG A 433 7.13 -13.62 1.23
C ARG A 433 7.08 -13.39 -0.28
N GLU A 434 7.83 -12.42 -0.78
CA GLU A 434 7.85 -12.04 -2.20
C GLU A 434 9.30 -11.93 -2.66
N LEU A 435 9.66 -12.71 -3.68
CA LEU A 435 10.99 -12.70 -4.31
C LEU A 435 10.83 -12.58 -5.82
N ASN A 436 11.38 -11.52 -6.40
CA ASN A 436 11.38 -11.31 -7.85
C ASN A 436 12.80 -11.46 -8.41
N LEU A 437 13.01 -12.48 -9.24
CA LEU A 437 14.25 -12.79 -9.96
C LEU A 437 14.07 -12.63 -11.49
N THR A 438 13.00 -11.97 -11.93
CA THR A 438 12.68 -11.76 -13.37
C THR A 438 13.87 -11.14 -14.11
N LEU A 439 14.21 -11.63 -15.31
CA LEU A 439 15.36 -11.17 -16.13
C LEU A 439 16.76 -11.36 -15.50
N SER A 440 16.87 -12.02 -14.33
CA SER A 440 18.16 -12.39 -13.75
C SER A 440 18.76 -13.64 -14.42
N PRO A 441 20.10 -13.82 -14.43
CA PRO A 441 20.75 -15.01 -14.97
C PRO A 441 20.65 -16.28 -14.09
N VAL A 442 19.64 -16.38 -13.22
CA VAL A 442 19.35 -17.56 -12.38
C VAL A 442 18.91 -18.78 -13.22
N ASP A 443 19.27 -19.96 -12.77
CA ASP A 443 18.90 -21.27 -13.32
C ASP A 443 18.35 -22.22 -12.22
N ASP A 444 17.99 -23.45 -12.62
CA ASP A 444 17.42 -24.47 -11.73
C ASP A 444 18.33 -24.84 -10.54
N ALA A 445 19.65 -24.78 -10.72
CA ALA A 445 20.61 -25.14 -9.68
C ALA A 445 20.61 -24.13 -8.52
N GLY A 446 20.25 -22.88 -8.76
CA GLY A 446 20.07 -21.86 -7.73
C GLY A 446 18.86 -22.11 -6.81
N LEU A 447 17.80 -22.74 -7.31
CA LEU A 447 16.52 -22.88 -6.59
C LEU A 447 16.65 -23.72 -5.30
N LYS A 448 17.67 -24.58 -5.19
CA LYS A 448 18.03 -25.32 -3.96
C LYS A 448 18.17 -24.41 -2.73
N HIS A 449 18.66 -23.17 -2.92
CA HIS A 449 18.88 -22.21 -1.83
C HIS A 449 17.59 -21.55 -1.31
N LEU A 450 16.49 -21.62 -2.07
CA LEU A 450 15.20 -21.06 -1.69
C LEU A 450 14.32 -22.05 -0.88
N SER A 451 14.68 -23.33 -0.86
CA SER A 451 13.96 -24.42 -0.17
C SER A 451 13.56 -24.10 1.28
N GLY A 452 14.43 -23.40 2.01
CA GLY A 452 14.22 -23.02 3.40
C GLY A 452 13.44 -21.72 3.62
N LEU A 453 12.83 -21.11 2.60
CA LEU A 453 12.05 -19.86 2.68
C LEU A 453 10.55 -20.15 2.78
N VAL A 454 10.14 -20.92 3.79
CA VAL A 454 8.78 -21.49 3.91
C VAL A 454 7.63 -20.48 3.99
N GLU A 455 7.92 -19.19 4.21
CA GLU A 455 6.94 -18.09 4.15
C GLU A 455 6.71 -17.52 2.73
N LEU A 456 7.43 -18.00 1.71
CA LEU A 456 7.37 -17.49 0.35
C LEU A 456 6.01 -17.76 -0.30
N ARG A 457 5.38 -16.69 -0.81
CA ARG A 457 4.06 -16.67 -1.46
C ARG A 457 4.15 -16.32 -2.95
N VAL A 458 5.05 -15.41 -3.31
CA VAL A 458 5.23 -14.95 -4.68
C VAL A 458 6.68 -15.17 -5.13
N LEU A 459 6.85 -15.88 -6.25
CA LEU A 459 8.15 -16.13 -6.88
C LEU A 459 8.12 -15.74 -8.36
N GLY A 460 8.87 -14.69 -8.70
CA GLY A 460 9.07 -14.23 -10.08
C GLY A 460 10.33 -14.85 -10.69
N LEU A 461 10.18 -15.64 -11.74
CA LEU A 461 11.25 -16.31 -12.51
C LEU A 461 11.14 -16.02 -14.02
N ALA A 462 10.34 -15.03 -14.43
CA ALA A 462 10.13 -14.73 -15.84
C ALA A 462 11.44 -14.35 -16.54
N SER A 463 11.68 -14.85 -17.75
CA SER A 463 12.91 -14.61 -18.52
C SER A 463 14.22 -14.99 -17.79
N THR A 464 14.15 -15.93 -16.84
CA THR A 464 15.34 -16.60 -16.27
C THR A 464 15.75 -17.81 -17.13
N LYS A 465 16.84 -18.49 -16.75
CA LYS A 465 17.32 -19.71 -17.43
C LYS A 465 16.67 -20.99 -16.91
N CYS A 466 15.73 -20.91 -15.97
CA CYS A 466 15.12 -22.09 -15.34
C CYS A 466 14.34 -22.94 -16.36
N THR A 467 14.65 -24.22 -16.43
CA THR A 467 13.91 -25.25 -17.18
C THR A 467 12.73 -25.81 -16.39
N GLY A 468 12.59 -25.43 -15.12
CA GLY A 468 11.52 -25.88 -14.21
C GLY A 468 11.89 -27.10 -13.39
N THR A 469 12.93 -27.85 -13.77
CA THR A 469 13.40 -29.02 -13.03
C THR A 469 13.85 -28.67 -11.60
N GLY A 470 14.33 -27.45 -11.36
CA GLY A 470 14.73 -27.00 -10.03
C GLY A 470 13.59 -26.89 -9.02
N PHE A 471 12.33 -26.93 -9.45
CA PHE A 471 11.15 -26.94 -8.58
C PHE A 471 11.08 -28.17 -7.68
N GLU A 472 11.81 -29.26 -7.99
CA GLU A 472 11.92 -30.42 -7.09
C GLU A 472 12.46 -30.04 -5.70
N ASN A 473 13.23 -28.95 -5.59
CA ASN A 473 13.77 -28.40 -4.35
C ASN A 473 12.76 -27.52 -3.57
N LEU A 474 11.61 -27.17 -4.16
CA LEU A 474 10.68 -26.18 -3.62
C LEU A 474 9.43 -26.81 -2.96
N LYS A 475 9.42 -28.13 -2.75
CA LYS A 475 8.28 -28.90 -2.20
C LYS A 475 7.83 -28.45 -0.81
N GLU A 476 8.72 -27.88 0.00
CA GLU A 476 8.37 -27.37 1.33
C GLU A 476 7.81 -25.94 1.32
N LEU A 477 7.72 -25.26 0.16
CA LEU A 477 7.14 -23.93 0.03
C LEU A 477 5.59 -23.99 0.01
N ARG A 478 5.01 -24.54 1.07
CA ARG A 478 3.56 -24.82 1.23
C ARG A 478 2.66 -23.57 1.25
N LYS A 479 3.26 -22.37 1.28
CA LYS A 479 2.58 -21.06 1.23
C LYS A 479 2.66 -20.41 -0.16
N LEU A 480 3.22 -21.09 -1.16
CA LEU A 480 3.39 -20.54 -2.50
C LEU A 480 2.03 -20.37 -3.20
N GLU A 481 1.69 -19.12 -3.53
CA GLU A 481 0.40 -18.70 -4.10
C GLU A 481 0.52 -18.24 -5.54
N SER A 482 1.68 -17.70 -5.94
CA SER A 482 1.88 -17.11 -7.27
C SER A 482 3.28 -17.41 -7.77
N VAL A 483 3.36 -18.04 -8.93
CA VAL A 483 4.62 -18.31 -9.63
C VAL A 483 4.50 -17.83 -11.06
N ASN A 484 5.44 -16.98 -11.47
CA ASN A 484 5.53 -16.49 -12.85
C ASN A 484 6.84 -16.96 -13.48
N PHE A 485 6.75 -17.74 -14.55
CA PHE A 485 7.89 -18.21 -15.35
C PHE A 485 7.65 -17.97 -16.85
N HIS A 486 7.04 -16.85 -17.21
CA HIS A 486 6.93 -16.41 -18.62
C HIS A 486 8.32 -16.35 -19.29
N PHE A 487 8.41 -16.67 -20.58
CA PHE A 487 9.66 -16.62 -21.37
C PHE A 487 10.82 -17.44 -20.77
N THR A 488 10.51 -18.57 -20.14
CA THR A 488 11.52 -19.52 -19.63
C THR A 488 11.61 -20.77 -20.51
N PRO A 489 12.76 -21.49 -20.55
CA PRO A 489 12.89 -22.74 -21.30
C PRO A 489 12.19 -23.94 -20.61
N VAL A 490 11.08 -23.71 -19.89
CA VAL A 490 10.30 -24.78 -19.23
C VAL A 490 9.77 -25.77 -20.25
N ASN A 491 10.06 -27.05 -20.01
CA ASN A 491 9.71 -28.19 -20.87
C ASN A 491 8.90 -29.24 -20.09
N ASP A 492 8.65 -30.40 -20.69
CA ASP A 492 7.83 -31.48 -20.12
C ASP A 492 8.36 -31.97 -18.75
N ALA A 493 9.68 -32.12 -18.60
CA ALA A 493 10.30 -32.48 -17.33
C ALA A 493 10.18 -31.34 -16.30
N GLY A 494 10.24 -30.10 -16.76
CA GLY A 494 9.95 -28.90 -15.96
C GLY A 494 8.52 -28.88 -15.44
N LEU A 495 7.52 -29.10 -16.30
CA LEU A 495 6.11 -29.15 -15.88
C LEU A 495 5.84 -30.28 -14.89
N LYS A 496 6.49 -31.44 -15.06
CA LYS A 496 6.45 -32.54 -14.08
C LYS A 496 6.93 -32.08 -12.70
N ALA A 497 8.10 -31.46 -12.61
CA ALA A 497 8.66 -30.95 -11.35
C ALA A 497 7.77 -29.84 -10.74
N ILE A 498 7.29 -28.91 -11.55
CA ILE A 498 6.39 -27.82 -11.14
C ILE A 498 5.07 -28.35 -10.57
N SER A 499 4.47 -29.36 -11.20
CA SER A 499 3.19 -29.95 -10.76
C SER A 499 3.25 -30.62 -9.38
N ALA A 500 4.45 -30.96 -8.90
CA ALA A 500 4.69 -31.58 -7.60
C ALA A 500 4.86 -30.57 -6.45
N VAL A 501 4.86 -29.27 -6.73
CA VAL A 501 4.97 -28.21 -5.69
C VAL A 501 3.57 -27.82 -5.20
N PRO A 502 3.31 -27.83 -3.87
CA PRO A 502 2.02 -27.43 -3.32
C PRO A 502 1.74 -25.94 -3.58
N ASN A 503 0.68 -25.65 -4.32
CA ASN A 503 0.23 -24.29 -4.61
C ASN A 503 -1.28 -24.26 -4.85
N SER A 504 -1.97 -23.29 -4.24
CA SER A 504 -3.43 -23.16 -4.23
C SER A 504 -3.93 -21.84 -4.85
N GLY A 505 -3.10 -21.14 -5.63
CA GLY A 505 -3.34 -19.76 -6.04
C GLY A 505 -3.46 -19.56 -7.56
N ARG A 506 -2.42 -18.99 -8.17
CA ARG A 506 -2.38 -18.59 -9.59
C ARG A 506 -1.06 -19.05 -10.22
N PHE A 507 -1.17 -19.85 -11.27
CA PHE A 507 -0.08 -20.07 -12.22
C PHE A 507 -0.34 -19.22 -13.45
N TRP A 508 0.69 -18.60 -14.00
CA TRP A 508 0.59 -17.99 -15.32
C TRP A 508 1.94 -18.08 -16.00
N PHE A 509 1.95 -18.66 -17.19
CA PHE A 509 3.14 -18.86 -18.00
C PHE A 509 2.78 -18.84 -19.48
N ALA A 510 3.68 -18.24 -20.26
CA ALA A 510 3.66 -18.16 -21.71
C ALA A 510 5.09 -18.20 -22.22
N HIS A 511 5.26 -18.47 -23.51
CA HIS A 511 6.53 -18.54 -24.22
C HIS A 511 7.48 -19.59 -23.61
N THR A 512 6.89 -20.69 -23.16
CA THR A 512 7.60 -21.90 -22.69
C THR A 512 7.74 -22.91 -23.84
N ARG A 513 8.22 -24.13 -23.54
CA ARG A 513 8.63 -25.16 -24.52
C ARG A 513 8.20 -26.57 -24.10
N PHE A 514 6.97 -26.74 -23.62
CA PHE A 514 6.38 -28.05 -23.36
C PHE A 514 5.56 -28.54 -24.56
N THR A 515 5.50 -29.86 -24.74
CA THR A 515 4.61 -30.54 -25.69
C THR A 515 3.23 -30.75 -25.06
N ASP A 516 2.18 -30.96 -25.86
CA ASP A 516 0.85 -31.23 -25.26
C ASP A 516 0.86 -32.46 -24.33
N SER A 517 1.71 -33.46 -24.61
CA SER A 517 1.86 -34.64 -23.74
C SER A 517 2.50 -34.31 -22.38
N GLY A 518 3.43 -33.36 -22.32
CA GLY A 518 4.06 -32.91 -21.08
C GLY A 518 3.11 -32.20 -20.12
N ALA A 519 2.03 -31.60 -20.65
CA ALA A 519 0.99 -30.96 -19.86
C ALA A 519 0.12 -31.95 -19.06
N ALA A 520 0.20 -33.27 -19.32
CA ALA A 520 -0.54 -34.28 -18.56
C ALA A 520 -0.31 -34.21 -17.05
N HIS A 521 0.87 -33.75 -16.61
CA HIS A 521 1.20 -33.55 -15.20
C HIS A 521 0.37 -32.45 -14.52
N LEU A 522 -0.16 -31.47 -15.26
CA LEU A 522 -0.97 -30.38 -14.71
C LEU A 522 -2.31 -30.87 -14.14
N ALA A 523 -2.81 -32.03 -14.57
CA ALA A 523 -4.03 -32.64 -14.03
C ALA A 523 -3.96 -32.95 -12.52
N ALA A 524 -2.76 -33.05 -11.94
CA ALA A 524 -2.56 -33.24 -10.50
C ALA A 524 -2.83 -31.98 -9.67
N MET A 525 -2.90 -30.78 -10.29
CA MET A 525 -2.96 -29.48 -9.61
C MET A 525 -4.38 -29.11 -9.16
N THR A 526 -5.07 -30.02 -8.48
CA THR A 526 -6.50 -29.95 -8.14
C THR A 526 -6.88 -28.78 -7.21
N GLY A 527 -5.91 -28.15 -6.54
CA GLY A 527 -6.13 -26.93 -5.75
C GLY A 527 -6.13 -25.63 -6.56
N LEU A 528 -5.82 -25.67 -7.86
CA LEU A 528 -5.61 -24.48 -8.67
C LEU A 528 -6.95 -23.87 -9.15
N LYS A 529 -7.11 -22.56 -8.92
CA LYS A 529 -8.29 -21.78 -9.37
C LYS A 529 -8.04 -20.89 -10.58
N ARG A 530 -6.78 -20.53 -10.85
CA ARG A 530 -6.43 -19.53 -11.87
C ARG A 530 -5.18 -19.97 -12.64
N MET A 531 -5.27 -20.09 -13.95
CA MET A 531 -4.19 -20.58 -14.79
C MET A 531 -4.03 -19.76 -16.07
N GLY A 532 -2.79 -19.39 -16.42
CA GLY A 532 -2.43 -19.04 -17.80
C GLY A 532 -1.47 -20.08 -18.34
N ILE A 533 -1.81 -20.69 -19.48
CA ILE A 533 -1.05 -21.77 -20.11
C ILE A 533 -0.63 -21.36 -21.52
N GLY A 534 0.67 -21.45 -21.81
CA GLY A 534 1.22 -21.10 -23.12
C GLY A 534 2.57 -21.76 -23.40
N SER A 535 2.63 -22.49 -24.51
CA SER A 535 3.84 -23.06 -25.09
C SER A 535 4.04 -22.52 -26.50
N SER A 536 5.29 -22.14 -26.78
CA SER A 536 5.76 -21.80 -28.13
C SER A 536 6.39 -23.00 -28.86
N ASP A 537 6.31 -24.21 -28.26
CA ASP A 537 6.74 -25.43 -28.94
C ASP A 537 5.87 -25.73 -30.16
N LYS A 538 6.47 -26.34 -31.19
CA LYS A 538 5.77 -26.71 -32.44
C LYS A 538 4.88 -27.94 -32.28
N ALA A 539 5.10 -28.75 -31.24
CA ALA A 539 4.28 -29.89 -30.85
C ALA A 539 3.21 -29.53 -29.79
N SER A 540 2.86 -28.24 -29.71
CA SER A 540 1.72 -27.72 -28.94
C SER A 540 0.64 -27.27 -29.93
N SER A 541 -0.56 -27.84 -29.85
CA SER A 541 -1.73 -27.50 -30.68
C SER A 541 -2.89 -26.88 -29.91
N GLY A 542 -2.88 -26.96 -28.57
CA GLY A 542 -4.03 -26.68 -27.71
C GLY A 542 -4.60 -27.93 -27.04
N ALA A 543 -4.15 -29.12 -27.44
CA ALA A 543 -4.54 -30.37 -26.80
C ALA A 543 -4.11 -30.45 -25.31
N ALA A 544 -3.08 -29.73 -24.88
CA ALA A 544 -2.70 -29.61 -23.46
C ALA A 544 -3.84 -29.13 -22.55
N VAL A 545 -4.73 -28.26 -23.05
CA VAL A 545 -5.89 -27.77 -22.29
C VAL A 545 -6.81 -28.92 -21.87
N ALA A 546 -6.80 -30.06 -22.57
CA ALA A 546 -7.58 -31.24 -22.23
C ALA A 546 -7.29 -31.77 -20.80
N PHE A 547 -6.06 -31.62 -20.32
CA PHE A 547 -5.66 -32.06 -18.98
C PHE A 547 -6.17 -31.13 -17.86
N LEU A 548 -6.67 -29.94 -18.20
CA LEU A 548 -7.21 -28.97 -17.26
C LEU A 548 -8.71 -29.18 -16.98
N ASN A 549 -9.40 -30.03 -17.76
CA ASN A 549 -10.85 -30.24 -17.69
C ASN A 549 -11.39 -30.66 -16.31
N GLY A 550 -10.57 -31.37 -15.52
CA GLY A 550 -10.92 -31.83 -14.17
C GLY A 550 -10.58 -30.85 -13.05
N LEU A 551 -9.96 -29.70 -13.36
CA LEU A 551 -9.51 -28.73 -12.37
C LEU A 551 -10.63 -27.70 -12.05
N PRO A 552 -10.73 -27.21 -10.80
CA PRO A 552 -11.75 -26.24 -10.39
C PRO A 552 -11.39 -24.81 -10.81
N LEU A 553 -10.95 -24.62 -12.06
CA LEU A 553 -10.51 -23.34 -12.59
C LEU A 553 -11.69 -22.36 -12.72
N GLU A 554 -11.51 -21.15 -12.19
CA GLU A 554 -12.44 -20.03 -12.31
C GLU A 554 -11.93 -18.99 -13.34
N ASP A 555 -10.62 -18.94 -13.60
CA ASP A 555 -9.95 -18.01 -14.53
C ASP A 555 -8.90 -18.77 -15.36
N LEU A 556 -9.00 -18.72 -16.69
CA LEU A 556 -8.11 -19.40 -17.62
C LEU A 556 -7.69 -18.46 -18.74
N ALA A 557 -6.39 -18.34 -18.97
CA ALA A 557 -5.83 -17.71 -20.17
C ALA A 557 -5.14 -18.73 -21.07
N LEU A 558 -5.51 -18.69 -22.35
CA LEU A 558 -4.92 -19.47 -23.42
C LEU A 558 -3.93 -18.59 -24.17
N LEU A 559 -2.66 -19.01 -24.20
CA LEU A 559 -1.53 -18.20 -24.63
C LEU A 559 -0.69 -19.00 -25.64
N ASP A 560 0.02 -18.32 -26.54
CA ASP A 560 0.78 -18.97 -27.63
C ASP A 560 -0.07 -19.99 -28.41
N ASN A 561 0.49 -21.18 -28.68
CA ASN A 561 -0.13 -22.28 -29.39
C ASN A 561 -1.19 -23.03 -28.55
N GLN A 562 -1.73 -22.40 -27.50
CA GLN A 562 -2.91 -22.86 -26.74
C GLN A 562 -4.16 -22.04 -27.08
N ALA A 563 -4.01 -20.85 -27.68
CA ALA A 563 -5.10 -19.98 -28.12
C ALA A 563 -5.68 -20.40 -29.49
N THR A 564 -5.98 -21.69 -29.64
CA THR A 564 -6.43 -22.33 -30.88
C THR A 564 -7.90 -22.78 -30.78
N PRO A 565 -8.59 -23.10 -31.88
CA PRO A 565 -9.92 -23.71 -31.84
C PRO A 565 -9.99 -24.97 -30.97
N GLU A 566 -8.94 -25.80 -30.96
CA GLU A 566 -8.84 -26.98 -30.11
C GLU A 566 -8.70 -26.62 -28.62
N GLY A 567 -7.81 -25.68 -28.29
CA GLY A 567 -7.65 -25.18 -26.92
C GLY A 567 -8.94 -24.55 -26.37
N LEU A 568 -9.66 -23.77 -27.18
CA LEU A 568 -10.98 -23.23 -26.82
C LEU A 568 -12.02 -24.34 -26.65
N ALA A 569 -12.03 -25.36 -27.51
CA ALA A 569 -12.95 -26.49 -27.42
C ALA A 569 -12.72 -27.37 -26.17
N HIS A 570 -11.49 -27.41 -25.65
CA HIS A 570 -11.21 -28.00 -24.34
C HIS A 570 -11.57 -27.05 -23.20
N ALA A 571 -11.20 -25.77 -23.25
CA ALA A 571 -11.58 -24.78 -22.24
C ALA A 571 -13.10 -24.69 -22.00
N ALA A 572 -13.90 -24.83 -23.07
CA ALA A 572 -15.37 -24.87 -22.99
C ALA A 572 -15.93 -26.04 -22.16
N LYS A 573 -15.14 -27.09 -21.89
CA LYS A 573 -15.53 -28.23 -21.06
C LYS A 573 -15.36 -27.95 -19.56
N ILE A 574 -14.62 -26.90 -19.18
CA ILE A 574 -14.38 -26.50 -17.77
C ILE A 574 -15.62 -25.79 -17.21
N GLN A 575 -16.53 -26.55 -16.60
CA GLN A 575 -17.84 -26.06 -16.11
C GLN A 575 -17.77 -25.08 -14.93
N THR A 576 -16.59 -24.88 -14.34
CA THR A 576 -16.33 -23.91 -13.25
C THR A 576 -15.91 -22.54 -13.74
N LEU A 577 -15.55 -22.41 -15.02
CA LEU A 577 -14.86 -21.24 -15.54
C LEU A 577 -15.76 -20.00 -15.59
N LYS A 578 -15.27 -18.90 -15.01
CA LYS A 578 -15.92 -17.57 -14.99
C LYS A 578 -15.20 -16.57 -15.90
N LYS A 579 -13.90 -16.74 -16.13
CA LYS A 579 -13.11 -15.89 -17.01
C LYS A 579 -12.31 -16.72 -18.00
N LEU A 580 -12.41 -16.36 -19.27
CA LEU A 580 -11.59 -16.91 -20.36
C LEU A 580 -10.87 -15.77 -21.08
N ASP A 581 -9.56 -15.88 -21.22
CA ASP A 581 -8.71 -14.96 -21.98
C ASP A 581 -8.09 -15.69 -23.19
N ALA A 582 -8.44 -15.19 -24.37
CA ALA A 582 -7.92 -15.57 -25.68
C ALA A 582 -7.57 -14.27 -26.46
N SER A 583 -6.94 -13.31 -25.78
CA SER A 583 -6.55 -11.98 -26.30
C SER A 583 -5.59 -11.98 -27.49
N HIS A 584 -4.92 -13.11 -27.77
CA HIS A 584 -4.12 -13.30 -28.97
C HIS A 584 -4.38 -14.68 -29.59
N ALA A 585 -5.52 -14.81 -30.26
CA ALA A 585 -6.02 -16.07 -30.80
C ALA A 585 -6.21 -16.03 -32.33
N PRO A 586 -5.13 -15.84 -33.13
CA PRO A 586 -5.24 -15.61 -34.58
C PRO A 586 -5.84 -16.78 -35.38
N MET A 587 -5.88 -17.99 -34.81
CA MET A 587 -6.50 -19.17 -35.42
C MET A 587 -7.99 -19.33 -35.10
N VAL A 588 -8.52 -18.57 -34.13
CA VAL A 588 -9.91 -18.66 -33.70
C VAL A 588 -10.85 -17.98 -34.69
N LYS A 589 -11.98 -18.65 -34.96
CA LYS A 589 -13.04 -18.25 -35.90
C LYS A 589 -14.42 -18.52 -35.28
N ASP A 590 -15.46 -18.15 -36.01
CA ASP A 590 -16.87 -18.15 -35.56
C ASP A 590 -17.34 -19.47 -34.92
N ASP A 591 -16.94 -20.63 -35.45
CA ASP A 591 -17.30 -21.95 -34.91
C ASP A 591 -16.86 -22.14 -33.44
N SER A 592 -15.74 -21.53 -33.05
CA SER A 592 -15.25 -21.59 -31.67
C SER A 592 -16.11 -20.77 -30.71
N LEU A 593 -16.78 -19.71 -31.20
CA LEU A 593 -17.66 -18.86 -30.38
C LEU A 593 -18.96 -19.56 -30.03
N ALA A 594 -19.44 -20.49 -30.87
CA ALA A 594 -20.58 -21.35 -30.53
C ALA A 594 -20.28 -22.26 -29.32
N LEU A 595 -19.04 -22.74 -29.17
CA LEU A 595 -18.62 -23.53 -28.00
C LEU A 595 -18.54 -22.67 -26.74
N VAL A 596 -17.96 -21.47 -26.84
CA VAL A 596 -17.89 -20.49 -25.74
C VAL A 596 -19.29 -20.06 -25.30
N ALA A 597 -20.26 -19.99 -26.23
CA ALA A 597 -21.63 -19.62 -25.90
C ALA A 597 -22.38 -20.65 -25.04
N GLY A 598 -21.92 -21.91 -25.03
CA GLY A 598 -22.48 -22.98 -24.19
C GLY A 598 -21.93 -23.04 -22.75
N MET A 599 -20.97 -22.18 -22.39
CA MET A 599 -20.32 -22.23 -21.07
C MET A 599 -21.24 -21.66 -19.97
N PRO A 600 -21.65 -22.45 -18.96
CA PRO A 600 -22.77 -22.07 -18.08
C PRO A 600 -22.44 -21.04 -16.99
N LYS A 601 -21.15 -20.76 -16.75
CA LYS A 601 -20.67 -19.86 -15.69
C LYS A 601 -19.75 -18.75 -16.20
N LEU A 602 -19.50 -18.66 -17.51
CA LEU A 602 -18.56 -17.69 -18.08
C LEU A 602 -19.13 -16.27 -17.96
N GLU A 603 -18.48 -15.42 -17.18
CA GLU A 603 -18.89 -14.03 -16.91
C GLU A 603 -18.08 -13.01 -17.70
N GLU A 604 -16.78 -13.24 -17.92
CA GLU A 604 -15.89 -12.39 -18.71
C GLU A 604 -15.19 -13.20 -19.81
N PHE A 605 -15.28 -12.73 -21.05
CA PHE A 605 -14.52 -13.27 -22.19
C PHE A 605 -13.69 -12.17 -22.82
N ILE A 606 -12.39 -12.40 -22.95
CA ILE A 606 -11.45 -11.52 -23.64
C ILE A 606 -11.00 -12.24 -24.91
N LEU A 607 -11.26 -11.64 -26.07
CA LEU A 607 -10.91 -12.20 -27.37
C LEU A 607 -10.17 -11.16 -28.19
N GLY A 608 -9.03 -11.52 -28.76
CA GLY A 608 -8.26 -10.58 -29.54
C GLY A 608 -7.41 -11.22 -30.63
N SER A 609 -7.07 -10.41 -31.63
CA SER A 609 -6.36 -10.81 -32.85
C SER A 609 -7.07 -11.92 -33.67
N ALA A 610 -8.31 -12.29 -33.32
CA ALA A 610 -9.01 -13.43 -33.89
C ALA A 610 -9.70 -13.15 -35.23
N GLY A 611 -9.84 -14.19 -36.06
CA GLY A 611 -10.51 -14.18 -37.36
C GLY A 611 -12.02 -14.34 -37.27
N VAL A 612 -12.64 -13.74 -36.26
CA VAL A 612 -14.10 -13.80 -36.01
C VAL A 612 -14.84 -12.67 -36.72
N THR A 613 -16.08 -12.93 -37.11
CA THR A 613 -16.96 -12.00 -37.84
C THR A 613 -18.17 -11.58 -37.00
N ASP A 614 -18.98 -10.67 -37.53
CA ASP A 614 -20.27 -10.30 -36.96
C ASP A 614 -21.21 -11.51 -36.75
N ALA A 615 -21.11 -12.56 -37.58
CA ALA A 615 -21.92 -13.77 -37.45
C ALA A 615 -21.52 -14.59 -36.21
N GLY A 616 -20.23 -14.87 -36.03
CA GLY A 616 -19.70 -15.52 -34.82
C GLY A 616 -19.99 -14.70 -33.56
N LEU A 617 -19.93 -13.36 -33.65
CA LEU A 617 -20.26 -12.48 -32.53
C LEU A 617 -21.72 -12.64 -32.08
N GLN A 618 -22.67 -12.90 -32.99
CA GLN A 618 -24.07 -13.19 -32.62
C GLN A 618 -24.25 -14.54 -31.91
N ALA A 619 -23.36 -15.53 -32.08
CA ALA A 619 -23.45 -16.79 -31.34
C ALA A 619 -23.40 -16.56 -29.81
N LEU A 620 -22.59 -15.59 -29.38
CA LEU A 620 -22.45 -15.20 -27.96
C LEU A 620 -23.73 -14.57 -27.37
N ALA A 621 -24.71 -14.16 -28.18
CA ALA A 621 -25.99 -13.66 -27.67
C ALA A 621 -26.69 -14.70 -26.77
N SER A 622 -26.51 -16.00 -27.07
CA SER A 622 -27.07 -17.11 -26.29
C SER A 622 -26.36 -17.36 -24.94
N CYS A 623 -25.16 -16.80 -24.73
CA CYS A 623 -24.34 -17.02 -23.53
C CYS A 623 -24.84 -16.21 -22.32
N LYS A 624 -25.94 -16.66 -21.69
CA LYS A 624 -26.65 -15.89 -20.65
C LYS A 624 -25.83 -15.55 -19.40
N SER A 625 -24.74 -16.27 -19.13
CA SER A 625 -23.83 -15.96 -18.01
C SER A 625 -22.89 -14.79 -18.31
N LEU A 626 -22.62 -14.51 -19.59
CA LEU A 626 -21.61 -13.55 -20.01
C LEU A 626 -22.08 -12.12 -19.70
N LYS A 627 -21.31 -11.42 -18.87
CA LYS A 627 -21.56 -10.03 -18.42
C LYS A 627 -20.63 -9.04 -19.11
N LYS A 628 -19.43 -9.49 -19.50
CA LYS A 628 -18.42 -8.66 -20.16
C LYS A 628 -17.76 -9.39 -21.32
N LEU A 629 -17.66 -8.71 -22.45
CA LEU A 629 -16.91 -9.12 -23.63
C LEU A 629 -15.90 -8.01 -23.98
N THR A 630 -14.63 -8.35 -24.07
CA THR A 630 -13.59 -7.44 -24.57
C THR A 630 -13.06 -7.96 -25.90
N LEU A 631 -13.19 -7.15 -26.95
CA LEU A 631 -12.70 -7.39 -28.30
C LEU A 631 -11.50 -6.47 -28.58
N SER A 632 -10.39 -7.03 -29.07
CA SER A 632 -9.23 -6.24 -29.49
C SER A 632 -8.64 -6.70 -30.82
N GLY A 633 -8.53 -5.80 -31.79
CA GLY A 633 -7.93 -6.11 -33.10
C GLY A 633 -8.65 -7.20 -33.92
N THR A 634 -9.93 -7.49 -33.63
CA THR A 634 -10.80 -8.41 -34.38
C THR A 634 -11.31 -7.74 -35.67
N LYS A 635 -10.45 -7.70 -36.70
CA LYS A 635 -10.63 -6.86 -37.90
C LYS A 635 -11.92 -7.11 -38.71
N ALA A 636 -12.54 -8.28 -38.59
CA ALA A 636 -13.76 -8.65 -39.32
C ALA A 636 -15.05 -8.47 -38.50
N VAL A 637 -14.94 -7.96 -37.26
CA VAL A 637 -16.08 -7.49 -36.47
C VAL A 637 -16.31 -6.01 -36.77
N THR A 638 -17.54 -5.64 -37.14
CA THR A 638 -17.92 -4.27 -37.47
C THR A 638 -18.63 -3.58 -36.30
N PRO A 639 -18.69 -2.23 -36.29
CA PRO A 639 -19.54 -1.49 -35.34
C PRO A 639 -21.02 -1.90 -35.41
N ALA A 640 -21.50 -2.36 -36.58
CA ALA A 640 -22.88 -2.83 -36.75
C ALA A 640 -23.10 -4.19 -36.07
N GLY A 641 -22.16 -5.13 -36.17
CA GLY A 641 -22.21 -6.40 -35.44
C GLY A 641 -22.18 -6.22 -33.92
N VAL A 642 -21.32 -5.32 -33.43
CA VAL A 642 -21.28 -4.94 -32.01
C VAL A 642 -22.60 -4.30 -31.56
N ALA A 643 -23.18 -3.41 -32.37
CA ALA A 643 -24.48 -2.81 -32.08
C ALA A 643 -25.62 -3.85 -32.09
N ALA A 644 -25.59 -4.82 -33.01
CA ALA A 644 -26.55 -5.92 -33.05
C ALA A 644 -26.45 -6.82 -31.80
N LEU A 645 -25.23 -7.15 -31.35
CA LEU A 645 -25.04 -7.92 -30.11
C LEU A 645 -25.51 -7.13 -28.88
N ARG A 646 -25.20 -5.83 -28.78
CA ARG A 646 -25.72 -4.99 -27.67
C ARG A 646 -27.25 -4.86 -27.69
N LYS A 647 -27.88 -4.94 -28.87
CA LYS A 647 -29.34 -4.94 -29.01
C LYS A 647 -29.96 -6.27 -28.57
N SER A 648 -29.32 -7.41 -28.84
CA SER A 648 -29.78 -8.74 -28.41
C SER A 648 -29.42 -9.04 -26.95
N ARG A 649 -28.38 -8.40 -26.40
CA ARG A 649 -27.93 -8.48 -25.00
C ARG A 649 -27.64 -7.09 -24.41
N PRO A 650 -28.67 -6.34 -23.99
CA PRO A 650 -28.50 -5.02 -23.35
C PRO A 650 -27.77 -5.08 -22.00
N ASP A 651 -27.72 -6.25 -21.37
CA ASP A 651 -27.03 -6.56 -20.12
C ASP A 651 -25.52 -6.81 -20.30
N LEU A 652 -25.08 -7.11 -21.53
CA LEU A 652 -23.69 -7.45 -21.84
C LEU A 652 -22.85 -6.18 -22.10
N THR A 653 -21.86 -5.94 -21.24
CA THR A 653 -20.85 -4.89 -21.48
C THR A 653 -19.89 -5.35 -22.57
N VAL A 654 -20.01 -4.77 -23.77
CA VAL A 654 -19.06 -5.01 -24.88
C VAL A 654 -18.07 -3.86 -25.00
N GLU A 655 -16.80 -4.11 -24.70
CA GLU A 655 -15.67 -3.22 -25.02
C GLU A 655 -15.05 -3.65 -26.36
N SER A 656 -14.79 -2.71 -27.27
CA SER A 656 -14.11 -2.97 -28.54
C SER A 656 -13.00 -1.94 -28.74
N ARG A 657 -11.78 -2.39 -29.07
CA ARG A 657 -10.59 -1.54 -29.25
C ARG A 657 -9.78 -1.91 -30.49
#